data_AF-A0A843CHM9-F1
#
_entry.id   AF-A0A843CHM9-F1
#
_cell.length_a   1.000
_cell.length_b   1.000
_cell.length_c   1.000
_cell.angle_alpha   90.00
_cell.angle_beta   90.00
_cell.angle_gamma   90.00
#
_symmetry.space_group_name_H-M   'P 1'
#
loop_
_entity.id
_entity.type
_entity.pdbx_description
1 polymer ?
#
loop_
_entity_poly.entity_id
_entity_poly.type
_entity_poly.pdbx_seq_one_letter_code
_entity_poly.pdbx_strand_id
1 'polypeptide(L)'
;ARITAERALKEGEIKGLVATSSLELGIDVGRIDYVIQYNSPHQATRLIQRVGRSGHSVGKMADGIIITMDSDDTLEALVIARKAMSEDLEDVTVPEKPFDALCHQIAGLLIQNRKWYYTELLDILKKAYPYRNLTEEDIAAVTGYMHSRFPRLGWVSTQDKVVMRPSRVKDLYRYYFNKLSMIPDEKQYLVVEQESETAVGVLDEAFVAEYGQPGTKFIVRGTPWIMQSIRGDKIFVRGISDPTGAIPSWIGEEIPVPFQIASEVGEIRRITEEEYRKGKNLKEISQTLSRRYPGDETTIRKSLAETFDQCEEGLPVPSDRLLTIEEWDDFIIVNSHLGTLVNRTLARLIGHVLSDEAGTSIGIQQDPYRIVLQTMGAIDAEDVQKVLKRLGGSDIAQLAVEASKRTGLFKRRLVHVARRFGAISKWTDFSSITLRQLAKSFEGTVIMDEAVRETQEKDMDVPHTQEVLKAIEANKILVSTVKATGEATPIARIGLERISRKADIIPTEKMNQILVGSTKARILNEVKTLVCTNCWKYVEMRRVKEIPAVVKCPECGSGQIAALGVADEDLRKIISKNGSRLSEREKDLVSRAEDTAKLVDEYGRLAVYALAGRRIMPEVANEILSKHRKPTNGFFEALMEAEREALKERFW
;
A
#
# COMPACT_ATOMS: atom_id res chain seq x y z
N ALA A 1 9.64 26.48 -8.62
CA ALA A 1 9.53 25.63 -7.43
C ALA A 1 10.53 24.46 -7.47
N ARG A 2 10.29 23.39 -8.26
CA ARG A 2 11.18 22.20 -8.31
C ARG A 2 12.65 22.51 -8.62
N ILE A 3 12.91 23.19 -9.74
CA ILE A 3 14.28 23.57 -10.18
C ILE A 3 14.98 24.44 -9.13
N THR A 4 14.23 25.33 -8.48
CA THR A 4 14.74 26.20 -7.41
C THR A 4 15.18 25.37 -6.19
N ALA A 5 14.38 24.39 -5.78
CA ALA A 5 14.70 23.50 -4.66
C ALA A 5 15.88 22.57 -4.99
N GLU A 6 15.93 22.00 -6.20
CA GLU A 6 17.06 21.18 -6.68
C GLU A 6 18.37 21.99 -6.69
N ARG A 7 18.30 23.23 -7.18
CA ARG A 7 19.45 24.13 -7.22
C ARG A 7 19.92 24.54 -5.83
N ALA A 8 18.99 24.91 -4.95
CA ALA A 8 19.29 25.24 -3.56
C ALA A 8 19.93 24.06 -2.81
N LEU A 9 19.52 22.81 -3.10
CA LEU A 9 20.15 21.61 -2.55
C LEU A 9 21.58 21.44 -3.08
N LYS A 10 21.77 21.65 -4.40
CA LYS A 10 23.08 21.55 -5.05
C LYS A 10 24.06 22.63 -4.59
N GLU A 11 23.58 23.85 -4.34
CA GLU A 11 24.37 24.99 -3.85
C GLU A 11 24.56 24.95 -2.32
N GLY A 12 23.89 24.01 -1.61
CA GLY A 12 24.01 23.82 -0.17
C GLY A 12 23.25 24.85 0.68
N GLU A 13 22.35 25.62 0.04
CA GLU A 13 21.48 26.61 0.68
C GLU A 13 20.42 25.94 1.58
N ILE A 14 19.98 24.73 1.21
CA ILE A 14 19.09 23.89 2.03
C ILE A 14 19.79 22.62 2.50
N LYS A 15 19.44 22.17 3.71
CA LYS A 15 20.03 20.98 4.35
C LYS A 15 19.31 19.67 4.06
N GLY A 16 18.09 19.75 3.51
CA GLY A 16 17.27 18.58 3.24
C GLY A 16 16.12 18.93 2.31
N LEU A 17 15.63 17.92 1.60
CA LEU A 17 14.55 18.04 0.64
C LEU A 17 13.63 16.82 0.79
N VAL A 18 12.34 17.09 1.00
CA VAL A 18 11.30 16.05 0.99
C VAL A 18 10.73 15.98 -0.41
N ALA A 19 10.77 14.79 -1.02
CA ALA A 19 10.32 14.59 -2.39
C ALA A 19 9.60 13.25 -2.56
N THR A 20 8.76 13.19 -3.59
CA THR A 20 8.15 11.96 -4.10
C THR A 20 9.10 11.27 -5.10
N SER A 21 8.58 10.35 -5.92
CA SER A 21 9.32 9.70 -7.02
C SER A 21 9.93 10.67 -8.05
N SER A 22 9.60 11.97 -7.99
CA SER A 22 10.16 13.00 -8.85
C SER A 22 11.69 13.16 -8.79
N LEU A 23 12.34 12.74 -7.69
CA LEU A 23 13.81 12.75 -7.54
C LEU A 23 14.45 11.35 -7.59
N GLU A 24 13.70 10.33 -7.98
CA GLU A 24 14.19 8.95 -8.04
C GLU A 24 15.17 8.73 -9.21
N LEU A 25 14.95 9.39 -10.36
CA LEU A 25 15.69 9.16 -11.59
C LEU A 25 16.70 10.28 -11.90
N GLY A 26 17.97 9.89 -12.00
CA GLY A 26 18.95 10.44 -12.97
C GLY A 26 19.46 11.88 -12.81
N ILE A 27 19.00 12.66 -11.83
CA ILE A 27 19.50 14.02 -11.64
C ILE A 27 20.69 14.01 -10.67
N ASP A 28 21.80 14.63 -11.08
CA ASP A 28 22.92 15.00 -10.21
C ASP A 28 22.49 16.19 -9.33
N VAL A 29 21.78 15.88 -8.24
CA VAL A 29 21.22 16.87 -7.31
C VAL A 29 22.25 17.39 -6.30
N GLY A 30 23.55 17.20 -6.57
CA GLY A 30 24.64 17.64 -5.71
C GLY A 30 25.01 16.61 -4.64
N ARG A 31 25.63 17.10 -3.56
CA ARG A 31 26.27 16.27 -2.54
C ARG A 31 25.27 15.86 -1.47
N ILE A 32 24.43 14.88 -1.79
CA ILE A 32 23.58 14.21 -0.79
C ILE A 32 24.47 13.17 -0.09
N ASP A 33 24.55 13.27 1.24
CA ASP A 33 25.34 12.35 2.06
C ASP A 33 24.46 11.32 2.79
N TYR A 34 23.13 11.49 2.78
CA TYR A 34 22.20 10.59 3.48
C TYR A 34 20.78 10.62 2.88
N VAL A 35 20.11 9.47 2.80
CA VAL A 35 18.73 9.34 2.32
C VAL A 35 17.84 8.73 3.39
N ILE A 36 16.69 9.36 3.63
CA ILE A 36 15.64 8.81 4.51
C ILE A 36 14.49 8.35 3.62
N GLN A 37 14.29 7.05 3.53
CA GLN A 37 13.15 6.44 2.85
C GLN A 37 12.01 6.29 3.88
N TYR A 38 10.92 7.03 3.68
CA TYR A 38 9.72 6.89 4.51
C TYR A 38 8.78 5.85 3.89
N ASN A 39 8.33 4.89 4.72
CA ASN A 39 7.66 3.65 4.35
C ASN A 39 8.52 2.71 3.51
N SER A 40 8.07 1.47 3.38
CA SER A 40 8.63 0.53 2.42
C SER A 40 8.70 1.16 1.02
N PRO A 41 9.83 1.00 0.30
CA PRO A 41 9.95 1.44 -1.08
C PRO A 41 9.18 0.53 -2.07
N HIS A 42 8.55 -0.54 -1.58
CA HIS A 42 7.82 -1.60 -2.30
C HIS A 42 8.66 -2.44 -3.28
N GLN A 43 9.79 -1.91 -3.76
CA GLN A 43 10.68 -2.54 -4.75
C GLN A 43 12.16 -2.26 -4.43
N ALA A 44 13.03 -3.25 -4.64
CA ALA A 44 14.47 -3.17 -4.43
C ALA A 44 15.15 -2.23 -5.44
N THR A 45 14.75 -2.28 -6.71
CA THR A 45 15.22 -1.35 -7.75
C THR A 45 15.03 0.11 -7.35
N ARG A 46 13.86 0.43 -6.78
CA ARG A 46 13.57 1.79 -6.29
C ARG A 46 14.40 2.18 -5.09
N LEU A 47 14.59 1.26 -4.14
CA LEU A 47 15.46 1.51 -2.98
C LEU A 47 16.87 1.87 -3.44
N ILE A 48 17.43 1.12 -4.38
CA ILE A 48 18.78 1.38 -4.92
C ILE A 48 18.83 2.73 -5.63
N GLN A 49 17.84 3.07 -6.46
CA GLN A 49 17.81 4.36 -7.16
C GLN A 49 17.74 5.56 -6.20
N ARG A 50 16.94 5.42 -5.13
CA ARG A 50 16.74 6.46 -4.10
C ARG A 50 17.95 6.58 -3.19
N VAL A 51 18.40 5.49 -2.58
CA VAL A 51 19.56 5.49 -1.67
C VAL A 51 20.85 5.81 -2.44
N GLY A 52 20.96 5.39 -3.71
CA GLY A 52 22.06 5.76 -4.61
C GLY A 52 22.14 7.25 -4.98
N ARG A 53 21.21 8.09 -4.49
CA ARG A 53 21.40 9.55 -4.48
C ARG A 53 22.42 9.97 -3.42
N SER A 54 22.53 9.23 -2.32
CA SER A 54 23.55 9.42 -1.31
C SER A 54 24.91 8.95 -1.83
N GLY A 55 25.95 9.74 -1.58
CA GLY A 55 27.31 9.36 -1.95
C GLY A 55 27.49 9.21 -3.47
N HIS A 56 26.80 10.00 -4.28
CA HIS A 56 26.81 9.92 -5.75
C HIS A 56 28.15 10.37 -6.36
N SER A 57 29.22 9.62 -6.09
CA SER A 57 30.57 9.80 -6.62
C SER A 57 31.29 8.45 -6.67
N VAL A 58 32.17 8.26 -7.64
CA VAL A 58 32.94 7.02 -7.77
C VAL A 58 33.71 6.72 -6.48
N GLY A 59 33.56 5.51 -5.96
CA GLY A 59 34.25 5.04 -4.75
C GLY A 59 33.62 5.45 -3.41
N LYS A 60 32.49 6.16 -3.41
CA LYS A 60 31.71 6.43 -2.20
C LYS A 60 30.64 5.36 -1.98
N MET A 61 30.30 5.13 -0.71
CA MET A 61 29.18 4.26 -0.33
C MET A 61 27.91 5.09 -0.20
N ALA A 62 26.80 4.53 -0.68
CA ALA A 62 25.48 5.09 -0.47
C ALA A 62 25.03 4.79 0.97
N ASP A 63 24.50 5.80 1.65
CA ASP A 63 24.02 5.69 3.03
C ASP A 63 22.57 6.17 3.14
N GLY A 64 21.76 5.41 3.88
CA GLY A 64 20.37 5.72 4.10
C GLY A 64 19.66 4.76 5.06
N ILE A 65 18.49 5.17 5.51
CA ILE A 65 17.63 4.41 6.43
C ILE A 65 16.20 4.35 5.91
N ILE A 66 15.52 3.25 6.20
CA ILE A 66 14.09 3.10 5.95
C ILE A 66 13.36 3.29 7.28
N ILE A 67 12.41 4.21 7.33
CA ILE A 67 11.52 4.44 8.48
C ILE A 67 10.15 3.87 8.13
N THR A 68 9.69 2.89 8.90
CA THR A 68 8.47 2.13 8.63
C THR A 68 7.33 2.51 9.58
N MET A 69 6.09 2.24 9.16
CA MET A 69 4.88 2.63 9.92
C MET A 69 4.29 1.52 10.80
N ASP A 70 4.38 0.27 10.36
CA ASP A 70 3.77 -0.90 11.00
C ASP A 70 4.62 -2.16 10.74
N SER A 71 4.20 -3.30 11.29
CA SER A 71 4.95 -4.55 11.17
C SER A 71 5.00 -5.09 9.74
N ASP A 72 3.92 -4.99 8.96
CA ASP A 72 3.93 -5.40 7.53
C ASP A 72 4.92 -4.55 6.73
N ASP A 73 4.87 -3.24 6.90
CA ASP A 73 5.78 -2.28 6.27
C ASP A 73 7.25 -2.55 6.66
N THR A 74 7.48 -2.94 7.92
CA THR A 74 8.82 -3.28 8.43
C THR A 74 9.34 -4.58 7.84
N LEU A 75 8.54 -5.64 7.83
CA LEU A 75 8.93 -6.92 7.23
C LEU A 75 9.20 -6.77 5.73
N GLU A 76 8.37 -6.00 5.04
CA GLU A 76 8.56 -5.68 3.62
C GLU A 76 9.87 -4.94 3.38
N ALA A 77 10.15 -3.89 4.17
CA ALA A 77 11.38 -3.12 4.07
C ALA A 77 12.63 -3.97 4.34
N LEU A 78 12.58 -4.90 5.31
CA LEU A 78 13.67 -5.83 5.61
C LEU A 78 13.98 -6.75 4.42
N VAL A 79 12.94 -7.32 3.80
CA VAL A 79 13.07 -8.16 2.60
C VAL A 79 13.66 -7.34 1.46
N ILE A 80 13.14 -6.15 1.21
CA ILE A 80 13.62 -5.29 0.11
C ILE A 80 15.07 -4.86 0.33
N ALA A 81 15.45 -4.49 1.56
CA ALA A 81 16.82 -4.11 1.86
C ALA A 81 17.78 -5.30 1.71
N ARG A 82 17.40 -6.52 2.12
CA ARG A 82 18.19 -7.74 1.85
C ARG A 82 18.36 -7.95 0.34
N LYS A 83 17.28 -7.87 -0.41
CA LYS A 83 17.27 -8.02 -1.88
C LYS A 83 18.18 -7.01 -2.56
N ALA A 84 18.05 -5.73 -2.19
CA ALA A 84 18.90 -4.66 -2.70
C ALA A 84 20.40 -4.88 -2.38
N MET A 85 20.73 -5.31 -1.16
CA MET A 85 22.12 -5.61 -0.76
C MET A 85 22.71 -6.85 -1.45
N SER A 86 21.86 -7.75 -1.94
CA SER A 86 22.27 -8.97 -2.66
C SER A 86 22.11 -8.86 -4.17
N GLU A 87 21.78 -7.67 -4.69
CA GLU A 87 21.54 -7.41 -6.12
C GLU A 87 20.43 -8.31 -6.73
N ASP A 88 19.51 -8.78 -5.88
CA ASP A 88 18.33 -9.57 -6.24
C ASP A 88 17.19 -8.61 -6.57
N LEU A 89 17.16 -8.15 -7.83
CA LEU A 89 16.27 -7.10 -8.33
C LEU A 89 15.04 -7.67 -9.05
N GLU A 90 13.98 -6.87 -9.12
CA GLU A 90 12.80 -7.23 -9.90
C GLU A 90 13.12 -7.37 -11.40
N ASP A 91 12.47 -8.34 -12.07
CA ASP A 91 12.60 -8.54 -13.50
C ASP A 91 12.07 -7.34 -14.30
N VAL A 92 12.78 -7.00 -15.38
CA VAL A 92 12.33 -5.96 -16.32
C VAL A 92 11.43 -6.61 -17.36
N THR A 93 10.13 -6.40 -17.22
CA THR A 93 9.15 -6.84 -18.22
C THR A 93 8.99 -5.81 -19.33
N VAL A 94 9.25 -6.20 -20.56
CA VAL A 94 9.00 -5.37 -21.75
C VAL A 94 7.65 -5.80 -22.37
N PRO A 95 6.70 -4.86 -22.58
CA PRO A 95 5.41 -5.20 -23.18
C PRO A 95 5.55 -5.86 -24.55
N GLU A 96 4.79 -6.93 -24.79
CA GLU A 96 4.76 -7.60 -26.09
C GLU A 96 3.83 -6.87 -27.05
N LYS A 97 4.36 -6.50 -28.22
CA LYS A 97 3.60 -5.93 -29.34
C LYS A 97 2.63 -4.79 -28.95
N PRO A 98 3.07 -3.70 -28.28
CA PRO A 98 2.19 -2.57 -27.99
C PRO A 98 1.64 -1.96 -29.28
N PHE A 99 0.35 -2.14 -29.51
CA PHE A 99 -0.32 -1.86 -30.79
C PHE A 99 -0.60 -0.37 -30.97
N ASP A 100 -0.76 0.36 -29.89
CA ASP A 100 -0.85 1.81 -29.87
C ASP A 100 0.45 2.48 -30.34
N ALA A 101 1.59 2.03 -29.80
CA ALA A 101 2.92 2.46 -30.21
C ALA A 101 3.21 2.00 -31.65
N LEU A 102 2.80 0.78 -32.02
CA LEU A 102 2.93 0.26 -33.38
C LEU A 102 2.16 1.12 -34.39
N CYS A 103 0.91 1.47 -34.08
CA CYS A 103 0.08 2.36 -34.90
C CYS A 103 0.77 3.72 -35.12
N HIS A 104 1.36 4.27 -34.05
CA HIS A 104 2.13 5.51 -34.12
C HIS A 104 3.39 5.39 -35.00
N GLN A 105 4.14 4.30 -34.88
CA GLN A 105 5.32 4.06 -35.73
C GLN A 105 4.96 3.87 -37.20
N ILE A 106 3.89 3.12 -37.50
CA ILE A 106 3.39 2.97 -38.89
C ILE A 106 2.95 4.32 -39.44
N ALA A 107 2.31 5.17 -38.63
CA ALA A 107 1.98 6.54 -39.03
C ALA A 107 3.23 7.36 -39.38
N GLY A 108 4.31 7.24 -38.62
CA GLY A 108 5.61 7.86 -38.92
C GLY A 108 6.22 7.36 -40.23
N LEU A 109 6.20 6.04 -40.46
CA LEU A 109 6.67 5.43 -41.72
C LEU A 109 5.85 5.92 -42.92
N LEU A 110 4.53 6.10 -42.76
CA LEU A 110 3.66 6.67 -43.80
C LEU A 110 3.89 8.17 -44.05
N ILE A 111 4.41 8.91 -43.07
CA ILE A 111 4.85 10.30 -43.28
C ILE A 111 6.09 10.31 -44.18
N GLN A 112 7.04 9.42 -43.92
CA GLN A 112 8.28 9.29 -44.68
C GLN A 112 8.03 8.82 -46.11
N ASN A 113 7.31 7.71 -46.28
CA ASN A 113 7.03 7.10 -47.59
C ASN A 113 5.52 6.95 -47.83
N ARG A 114 5.08 7.10 -49.09
CA ARG A 114 3.65 7.07 -49.44
C ARG A 114 3.01 5.68 -49.34
N LYS A 115 3.80 4.61 -49.37
CA LYS A 115 3.35 3.23 -49.52
C LYS A 115 4.34 2.30 -48.81
N TRP A 116 3.80 1.29 -48.13
CA TRP A 116 4.55 0.20 -47.52
C TRP A 116 3.80 -1.12 -47.69
N TYR A 117 4.52 -2.16 -48.09
CA TYR A 117 4.01 -3.53 -48.06
C TYR A 117 4.12 -4.10 -46.64
N TYR A 118 3.23 -5.03 -46.29
CA TYR A 118 3.22 -5.64 -44.96
C TYR A 118 4.55 -6.36 -44.65
N THR A 119 5.16 -6.99 -45.65
CA THR A 119 6.48 -7.64 -45.52
C THR A 119 7.58 -6.64 -45.15
N GLU A 120 7.62 -5.48 -45.81
CA GLU A 120 8.60 -4.43 -45.52
C GLU A 120 8.42 -3.86 -44.10
N LEU A 121 7.17 -3.67 -43.67
CA LEU A 121 6.85 -3.26 -42.30
C LEU A 121 7.37 -4.29 -41.30
N LEU A 122 7.09 -5.58 -41.52
CA LEU A 122 7.56 -6.66 -40.65
C LEU A 122 9.08 -6.69 -40.56
N ASP A 123 9.79 -6.57 -41.69
CA ASP A 123 11.26 -6.61 -41.73
C ASP A 123 11.91 -5.47 -40.94
N ILE A 124 11.29 -4.30 -40.90
CA ILE A 124 11.77 -3.16 -40.12
C ILE A 124 11.38 -3.31 -38.64
N LEU A 125 10.10 -3.57 -38.37
CA LEU A 125 9.54 -3.52 -37.02
C LEU A 125 10.04 -4.68 -36.15
N LYS A 126 10.22 -5.88 -36.71
CA LYS A 126 10.75 -7.05 -35.98
C LYS A 126 12.16 -6.87 -35.42
N LYS A 127 12.90 -5.86 -35.88
CA LYS A 127 14.23 -5.53 -35.35
C LYS A 127 14.17 -4.97 -33.93
N ALA A 128 13.02 -4.42 -33.51
CA ALA A 128 12.81 -3.96 -32.14
C ALA A 128 12.29 -5.11 -31.25
N TYR A 129 12.88 -5.26 -30.05
CA TYR A 129 12.57 -6.37 -29.14
C TYR A 129 11.06 -6.58 -28.86
N PRO A 130 10.24 -5.54 -28.58
CA PRO A 130 8.80 -5.71 -28.34
C PRO A 130 8.03 -6.33 -29.52
N TYR A 131 8.56 -6.22 -30.74
CA TYR A 131 7.90 -6.61 -31.98
C TYR A 131 8.58 -7.82 -32.65
N ARG A 132 9.51 -8.50 -31.95
CA ARG A 132 10.24 -9.66 -32.51
C ARG A 132 9.32 -10.79 -32.99
N ASN A 133 8.16 -10.94 -32.35
CA ASN A 133 7.12 -11.93 -32.66
C ASN A 133 5.93 -11.35 -33.46
N LEU A 134 6.08 -10.18 -34.09
CA LEU A 134 5.00 -9.53 -34.83
C LEU A 134 4.57 -10.37 -36.04
N THR A 135 3.27 -10.56 -36.24
CA THR A 135 2.73 -11.32 -37.37
C THR A 135 2.15 -10.40 -38.44
N GLU A 136 1.91 -10.94 -39.63
CA GLU A 136 1.21 -10.21 -40.67
C GLU A 136 -0.23 -9.87 -40.26
N GLU A 137 -0.88 -10.75 -39.47
CA GLU A 137 -2.21 -10.53 -38.91
C GLU A 137 -2.22 -9.34 -37.94
N ASP A 138 -1.17 -9.19 -37.11
CA ASP A 138 -1.03 -8.02 -36.22
C ASP A 138 -0.95 -6.72 -37.05
N ILE A 139 -0.17 -6.72 -38.14
CA ILE A 139 -0.09 -5.58 -39.07
C ILE A 139 -1.44 -5.31 -39.73
N ALA A 140 -2.14 -6.35 -40.18
CA ALA A 140 -3.45 -6.23 -40.79
C ALA A 140 -4.48 -5.65 -39.81
N ALA A 141 -4.45 -6.07 -38.54
CA ALA A 141 -5.35 -5.57 -37.50
C ALA A 141 -5.10 -4.07 -37.23
N VAL A 142 -3.84 -3.67 -37.02
CA VAL A 142 -3.49 -2.27 -36.73
C VAL A 142 -3.76 -1.36 -37.93
N THR A 143 -3.32 -1.77 -39.13
CA THR A 143 -3.56 -0.97 -40.34
C THR A 143 -5.04 -0.98 -40.75
N GLY A 144 -5.76 -2.06 -40.47
CA GLY A 144 -7.22 -2.15 -40.62
C GLY A 144 -7.93 -1.11 -39.76
N TYR A 145 -7.51 -0.94 -38.51
CA TYR A 145 -7.97 0.17 -37.67
C TYR A 145 -7.62 1.54 -38.28
N MET A 146 -6.38 1.74 -38.74
CA MET A 146 -5.96 3.00 -39.41
C MET A 146 -6.82 3.34 -40.63
N HIS A 147 -7.33 2.32 -41.34
CA HIS A 147 -8.21 2.43 -42.49
C HIS A 147 -9.66 2.73 -42.13
N SER A 148 -10.20 2.05 -41.12
CA SER A 148 -11.62 2.12 -40.76
C SER A 148 -11.96 3.34 -39.90
N ARG A 149 -11.01 3.85 -39.10
CA ARG A 149 -11.23 5.03 -38.26
C ARG A 149 -11.49 6.30 -39.07
N PHE A 150 -12.14 7.28 -38.44
CA PHE A 150 -12.29 8.63 -38.97
C PHE A 150 -11.71 9.69 -38.03
N PRO A 151 -10.92 10.66 -38.53
CA PRO A 151 -10.28 10.69 -39.85
C PRO A 151 -9.32 9.51 -40.04
N ARG A 152 -9.13 9.06 -41.29
CA ARG A 152 -8.26 7.93 -41.63
C ARG A 152 -6.79 8.27 -41.42
N LEU A 153 -6.02 7.33 -40.89
CA LEU A 153 -4.56 7.43 -40.77
C LEU A 153 -3.82 6.71 -41.90
N GLY A 154 -4.47 5.75 -42.55
CA GLY A 154 -3.90 4.98 -43.65
C GLY A 154 -5.01 4.50 -44.58
N TRP A 155 -4.67 4.20 -45.83
CA TRP A 155 -5.50 3.41 -46.72
C TRP A 155 -4.89 2.03 -46.88
N VAL A 156 -5.68 0.96 -46.85
CA VAL A 156 -5.19 -0.41 -46.87
C VAL A 156 -5.83 -1.13 -48.05
N SER A 157 -5.02 -1.77 -48.89
CA SER A 157 -5.49 -2.84 -49.78
C SER A 157 -5.13 -4.16 -49.12
N THR A 158 -6.15 -4.89 -48.70
CA THR A 158 -6.01 -6.21 -48.08
C THR A 158 -5.58 -7.26 -49.09
N GLN A 159 -6.00 -7.13 -50.36
CA GLN A 159 -5.58 -8.02 -51.45
C GLN A 159 -4.09 -7.90 -51.74
N ASP A 160 -3.59 -6.65 -51.82
CA ASP A 160 -2.18 -6.38 -52.12
C ASP A 160 -1.29 -6.30 -50.87
N LYS A 161 -1.88 -6.50 -49.67
CA LYS A 161 -1.21 -6.43 -48.37
C LYS A 161 -0.34 -5.18 -48.22
N VAL A 162 -0.95 -4.02 -48.51
CA VAL A 162 -0.26 -2.73 -48.58
C VAL A 162 -1.01 -1.69 -47.78
N VAL A 163 -0.27 -0.86 -47.04
CA VAL A 163 -0.76 0.38 -46.46
C VAL A 163 -0.19 1.58 -47.20
N MET A 164 -1.06 2.55 -47.48
CA MET A 164 -0.75 3.77 -48.22
C MET A 164 -1.14 5.00 -47.41
N ARG A 165 -0.40 6.08 -47.62
CA ARG A 165 -0.65 7.37 -46.98
C ARG A 165 -2.02 7.91 -47.42
N PRO A 166 -2.86 8.42 -46.51
CA PRO A 166 -4.14 8.99 -46.87
C PRO A 166 -3.96 10.28 -47.69
N SER A 167 -4.90 10.57 -48.58
CA SER A 167 -4.88 11.81 -49.37
C SER A 167 -4.96 13.07 -48.50
N ARG A 168 -5.72 12.99 -47.38
CA ARG A 168 -5.80 14.04 -46.36
C ARG A 168 -4.69 13.87 -45.32
N VAL A 169 -3.50 14.32 -45.68
CA VAL A 169 -2.27 14.14 -44.89
C VAL A 169 -2.28 14.91 -43.55
N LYS A 170 -3.08 15.99 -43.45
CA LYS A 170 -3.16 16.84 -42.25
C LYS A 170 -3.50 16.06 -40.97
N ASP A 171 -4.43 15.11 -41.04
CA ASP A 171 -4.86 14.36 -39.87
C ASP A 171 -3.83 13.31 -39.43
N LEU A 172 -3.12 12.71 -40.39
CA LEU A 172 -1.97 11.83 -40.10
C LEU A 172 -0.87 12.60 -39.35
N TYR A 173 -0.50 13.79 -39.83
CA TYR A 173 0.50 14.64 -39.18
C TYR A 173 0.03 15.10 -37.80
N ARG A 174 -1.23 15.56 -37.70
CA ARG A 174 -1.82 15.96 -36.42
C ARG A 174 -1.79 14.82 -35.41
N TYR A 175 -2.13 13.60 -35.81
CA TYR A 175 -2.03 12.43 -34.97
C TYR A 175 -0.59 12.20 -34.50
N TYR A 176 0.35 12.08 -35.44
CA TYR A 176 1.75 11.76 -35.15
C TYR A 176 2.39 12.77 -34.18
N PHE A 177 2.27 14.08 -34.43
CA PHE A 177 2.89 15.12 -33.62
C PHE A 177 2.18 15.38 -32.29
N ASN A 178 0.87 15.14 -32.19
CA ASN A 178 0.16 15.29 -30.92
C ASN A 178 0.30 14.06 -29.99
N LYS A 179 0.85 12.94 -30.50
CA LYS A 179 0.94 11.65 -29.81
C LYS A 179 2.37 11.11 -29.77
N LEU A 180 3.35 11.99 -29.63
CA LEU A 180 4.78 11.62 -29.52
C LEU A 180 5.12 10.85 -28.23
N SER A 181 4.30 10.98 -27.19
CA SER A 181 4.46 10.26 -25.92
C SER A 181 3.33 9.24 -25.73
N MET A 182 3.69 8.06 -25.23
CA MET A 182 2.75 7.03 -24.80
C MET A 182 2.39 7.15 -23.31
N ILE A 183 2.92 8.15 -22.61
CA ILE A 183 2.49 8.51 -21.26
C ILE A 183 1.10 9.14 -21.39
N PRO A 184 0.06 8.58 -20.74
CA PRO A 184 -1.28 9.13 -20.81
C PRO A 184 -1.34 10.51 -20.15
N ASP A 185 -2.12 11.42 -20.73
CA ASP A 185 -2.47 12.67 -20.06
C ASP A 185 -3.47 12.34 -18.93
N GLU A 186 -3.14 12.70 -17.69
CA GLU A 186 -4.03 12.53 -16.55
C GLU A 186 -4.87 13.78 -16.30
N LYS A 187 -6.20 13.60 -16.23
CA LYS A 187 -7.11 14.66 -15.83
C LYS A 187 -7.27 14.68 -14.31
N GLN A 188 -7.37 15.87 -13.74
CA GLN A 188 -7.73 16.09 -12.35
C GLN A 188 -9.10 16.76 -12.27
N TYR A 189 -9.92 16.35 -11.29
CA TYR A 189 -11.25 16.87 -11.03
C TYR A 189 -11.25 17.66 -9.72
N LEU A 190 -11.77 18.89 -9.76
CA LEU A 190 -11.92 19.73 -8.58
C LEU A 190 -13.13 19.26 -7.76
N VAL A 191 -12.93 18.91 -6.50
CA VAL A 191 -14.00 18.56 -5.57
C VAL A 191 -14.56 19.82 -4.95
N VAL A 192 -15.86 20.03 -5.10
CA VAL A 192 -16.58 21.24 -4.68
C VAL A 192 -17.76 20.87 -3.80
N GLU A 193 -17.88 21.47 -2.63
CA GLU A 193 -19.06 21.31 -1.78
C GLU A 193 -20.26 22.01 -2.42
N GLN A 194 -21.37 21.30 -2.59
CA GLN A 194 -22.52 21.77 -3.36
C GLN A 194 -23.24 22.97 -2.73
N GLU A 195 -23.29 23.05 -1.41
CA GLU A 195 -24.03 24.12 -0.71
C GLU A 195 -23.21 25.40 -0.58
N SER A 196 -21.92 25.28 -0.29
CA SER A 196 -21.02 26.42 -0.07
C SER A 196 -20.26 26.86 -1.34
N GLU A 197 -20.30 26.05 -2.40
CA GLU A 197 -19.47 26.15 -3.61
C GLU A 197 -17.96 26.22 -3.32
N THR A 198 -17.51 25.78 -2.14
CA THR A 198 -16.10 25.83 -1.77
C THR A 198 -15.32 24.65 -2.34
N ALA A 199 -14.08 24.92 -2.76
CA ALA A 199 -13.17 23.89 -3.21
C ALA A 199 -12.59 23.11 -2.02
N VAL A 200 -12.88 21.82 -1.97
CA VAL A 200 -12.48 20.92 -0.88
C VAL A 200 -11.16 20.22 -1.20
N GLY A 201 -10.93 19.87 -2.46
CA GLY A 201 -9.72 19.20 -2.90
C GLY A 201 -9.76 18.81 -4.36
N VAL A 202 -8.91 17.86 -4.74
CA VAL A 202 -8.77 17.40 -6.13
C VAL A 202 -8.72 15.87 -6.12
N LEU A 203 -9.38 15.24 -7.10
CA LEU A 203 -9.32 13.80 -7.35
C LEU A 203 -8.73 13.54 -8.73
N ASP A 204 -8.01 12.43 -8.87
CA ASP A 204 -7.50 12.00 -10.16
C ASP A 204 -8.59 11.32 -11.03
N GLU A 205 -8.35 11.25 -12.34
CA GLU A 205 -9.24 10.58 -13.30
C GLU A 205 -9.43 9.08 -12.97
N ALA A 206 -8.47 8.45 -12.30
CA ALA A 206 -8.52 7.02 -11.96
C ALA A 206 -9.59 6.74 -10.89
N PHE A 207 -9.55 7.51 -9.82
CA PHE A 207 -10.51 7.49 -8.73
C PHE A 207 -11.91 7.78 -9.27
N VAL A 208 -12.05 8.79 -10.12
CA VAL A 208 -13.35 9.13 -10.72
C VAL A 208 -13.83 8.04 -11.68
N ALA A 209 -12.94 7.37 -12.40
CA ALA A 209 -13.32 6.26 -13.26
C ALA A 209 -13.82 5.04 -12.47
N GLU A 210 -13.21 4.75 -11.32
CA GLU A 210 -13.52 3.60 -10.47
C GLU A 210 -14.69 3.84 -9.52
N TYR A 211 -14.77 5.04 -8.94
CA TYR A 211 -15.65 5.37 -7.83
C TYR A 211 -16.52 6.62 -8.10
N GLY A 212 -16.51 7.16 -9.32
CA GLY A 212 -17.25 8.38 -9.69
C GLY A 212 -18.75 8.20 -9.91
N GLN A 213 -19.44 7.45 -9.05
CA GLN A 213 -20.89 7.29 -9.11
C GLN A 213 -21.58 8.19 -8.06
N PRO A 214 -22.72 8.82 -8.38
CA PRO A 214 -23.55 9.46 -7.37
C PRO A 214 -23.87 8.49 -6.22
N GLY A 215 -23.71 8.97 -4.98
CA GLY A 215 -23.84 8.16 -3.77
C GLY A 215 -22.53 7.57 -3.26
N THR A 216 -21.46 7.58 -4.04
CA THR A 216 -20.16 7.09 -3.57
C THR A 216 -19.59 7.98 -2.48
N LYS A 217 -19.24 7.36 -1.35
CA LYS A 217 -18.59 8.02 -0.22
C LYS A 217 -17.08 7.98 -0.41
N PHE A 218 -16.40 9.09 -0.15
CA PHE A 218 -14.96 9.19 -0.27
C PHE A 218 -14.38 10.27 0.63
N ILE A 219 -13.07 10.25 0.81
CA ILE A 219 -12.40 11.09 1.80
C ILE A 219 -11.44 12.05 1.12
N VAL A 220 -11.61 13.35 1.42
CA VAL A 220 -10.72 14.42 0.95
C VAL A 220 -10.30 15.25 2.15
N ARG A 221 -8.99 15.38 2.37
CA ARG A 221 -8.39 16.15 3.47
C ARG A 221 -8.95 15.78 4.85
N GLY A 222 -9.12 14.49 5.16
CA GLY A 222 -9.64 14.09 6.47
C GLY A 222 -11.14 14.18 6.64
N THR A 223 -11.89 14.70 5.66
CA THR A 223 -13.34 14.85 5.75
C THR A 223 -14.03 13.89 4.79
N PRO A 224 -15.05 13.15 5.24
CA PRO A 224 -15.84 12.31 4.36
C PRO A 224 -16.91 13.11 3.60
N TRP A 225 -17.04 12.77 2.33
CA TRP A 225 -17.89 13.41 1.37
C TRP A 225 -18.71 12.36 0.63
N ILE A 226 -19.96 12.65 0.32
CA ILE A 226 -20.76 11.84 -0.59
C ILE A 226 -20.86 12.55 -1.95
N MET A 227 -20.52 11.83 -3.02
CA MET A 227 -20.64 12.33 -4.38
C MET A 227 -22.12 12.53 -4.74
N GLN A 228 -22.48 13.72 -5.21
CA GLN A 228 -23.83 14.02 -5.67
C GLN A 228 -23.90 13.97 -7.19
N SER A 229 -22.97 14.66 -7.86
CA SER A 229 -22.90 14.67 -9.31
C SER A 229 -21.52 15.07 -9.81
N ILE A 230 -21.22 14.73 -11.06
CA ILE A 230 -20.03 15.19 -11.78
C ILE A 230 -20.50 16.10 -12.90
N ARG A 231 -19.97 17.31 -13.00
CA ARG A 231 -20.29 18.25 -14.09
C ARG A 231 -18.99 18.89 -14.61
N GLY A 232 -18.63 18.58 -15.84
CA GLY A 232 -17.37 19.02 -16.43
C GLY A 232 -16.17 18.55 -15.62
N ASP A 233 -15.36 19.49 -15.14
CA ASP A 233 -14.13 19.21 -14.39
C ASP A 233 -14.34 19.32 -12.86
N LYS A 234 -15.60 19.36 -12.42
CA LYS A 234 -15.97 19.50 -11.00
C LYS A 234 -16.81 18.31 -10.53
N ILE A 235 -16.51 17.86 -9.32
CA ILE A 235 -17.29 16.87 -8.57
C ILE A 235 -18.02 17.61 -7.46
N PHE A 236 -19.34 17.59 -7.49
CA PHE A 236 -20.16 18.18 -6.45
C PHE A 236 -20.39 17.16 -5.34
N VAL A 237 -20.08 17.56 -4.11
CA VAL A 237 -20.18 16.72 -2.92
C VAL A 237 -21.01 17.38 -1.83
N ARG A 238 -21.47 16.54 -0.90
CA ARG A 238 -22.06 17.00 0.37
C ARG A 238 -21.29 16.37 1.53
N GLY A 239 -21.02 17.13 2.58
CA GLY A 239 -20.42 16.59 3.81
C GLY A 239 -21.34 15.54 4.43
N ILE A 240 -20.75 14.49 4.99
CA ILE A 240 -21.46 13.46 5.76
C ILE A 240 -20.77 13.23 7.09
N SER A 241 -21.52 12.79 8.10
CA SER A 241 -20.96 12.38 9.40
C SER A 241 -20.63 10.88 9.45
N ASP A 242 -21.19 10.07 8.53
CA ASP A 242 -20.98 8.63 8.44
C ASP A 242 -20.02 8.27 7.28
N PRO A 243 -18.72 8.11 7.55
CA PRO A 243 -17.73 7.70 6.56
C PRO A 243 -17.70 6.19 6.30
N THR A 244 -18.62 5.40 6.85
CA THR A 244 -18.63 3.95 6.62
C THR A 244 -18.75 3.67 5.12
N GLY A 245 -17.80 2.89 4.58
CA GLY A 245 -17.69 2.60 3.15
C GLY A 245 -17.03 3.71 2.32
N ALA A 246 -16.44 4.73 2.95
CA ALA A 246 -15.75 5.80 2.24
C ALA A 246 -14.37 5.35 1.76
N ILE A 247 -14.06 5.71 0.50
CA ILE A 247 -12.86 5.27 -0.20
C ILE A 247 -11.79 6.36 -0.13
N PRO A 248 -10.50 6.03 0.13
CA PRO A 248 -9.40 7.00 0.10
C PRO A 248 -9.28 7.75 -1.23
N SER A 249 -8.94 9.04 -1.19
CA SER A 249 -8.70 9.86 -2.38
C SER A 249 -7.41 9.52 -3.16
N TRP A 250 -6.55 8.65 -2.63
CA TRP A 250 -5.20 8.37 -3.14
C TRP A 250 -5.07 7.01 -3.84
N ILE A 251 -6.12 6.52 -4.48
CA ILE A 251 -6.07 5.27 -5.24
C ILE A 251 -5.61 5.58 -6.67
N GLY A 252 -4.38 6.06 -6.80
CA GLY A 252 -3.74 6.38 -8.07
C GLY A 252 -2.35 5.71 -8.14
N GLU A 253 -2.23 4.67 -8.96
CA GLU A 253 -0.98 3.92 -9.26
C GLU A 253 -0.01 3.73 -8.07
N GLU A 254 -0.50 3.22 -6.94
CA GLU A 254 0.39 2.73 -5.87
C GLU A 254 1.39 1.75 -6.47
N ILE A 255 2.66 1.93 -6.14
CA ILE A 255 3.75 1.06 -6.59
C ILE A 255 3.46 -0.35 -6.05
N PRO A 256 3.24 -1.34 -6.92
CA PRO A 256 2.86 -2.67 -6.45
C PRO A 256 4.05 -3.33 -5.76
N VAL A 257 3.76 -3.98 -4.65
CA VAL A 257 4.67 -4.92 -3.99
C VAL A 257 4.66 -6.22 -4.79
N PRO A 258 5.82 -6.65 -5.32
CA PRO A 258 5.94 -7.88 -6.10
C PRO A 258 5.58 -9.14 -5.30
N PHE A 259 5.09 -10.16 -6.01
CA PHE A 259 4.75 -11.47 -5.44
C PHE A 259 5.90 -12.07 -4.61
N GLN A 260 7.13 -12.03 -5.14
CA GLN A 260 8.30 -12.60 -4.45
C GLN A 260 8.63 -11.89 -3.12
N ILE A 261 8.45 -10.57 -3.05
CA ILE A 261 8.69 -9.81 -1.81
C ILE A 261 7.64 -10.18 -0.77
N ALA A 262 6.35 -10.17 -1.15
CA ALA A 262 5.28 -10.50 -0.23
C ALA A 262 5.37 -11.97 0.23
N SER A 263 5.74 -12.88 -0.66
CA SER A 263 5.96 -14.30 -0.34
C SER A 263 7.12 -14.48 0.65
N GLU A 264 8.23 -13.75 0.49
CA GLU A 264 9.35 -13.79 1.45
C GLU A 264 8.94 -13.22 2.84
N VAL A 265 8.04 -12.22 2.89
CA VAL A 265 7.42 -11.80 4.16
C VAL A 265 6.58 -12.92 4.79
N GLY A 266 5.84 -13.66 3.97
CA GLY A 266 5.13 -14.87 4.40
C GLY A 266 6.08 -15.94 4.94
N GLU A 267 7.25 -16.11 4.33
CA GLU A 267 8.31 -17.02 4.77
C GLU A 267 8.82 -16.63 6.17
N ILE A 268 9.05 -15.34 6.43
CA ILE A 268 9.48 -14.84 7.76
C ILE A 268 8.46 -15.22 8.83
N ARG A 269 7.16 -15.09 8.52
CA ARG A 269 6.09 -15.47 9.44
C ARG A 269 6.04 -16.97 9.71
N ARG A 270 6.19 -17.80 8.66
CA ARG A 270 6.28 -19.25 8.79
C ARG A 270 7.47 -19.67 9.66
N ILE A 271 8.65 -19.10 9.42
CA ILE A 271 9.86 -19.36 10.22
C ILE A 271 9.60 -18.98 11.69
N THR A 272 8.96 -17.84 11.93
CA THR A 272 8.62 -17.39 13.29
C THR A 272 7.71 -18.40 14.00
N GLU A 273 6.67 -18.90 13.33
CA GLU A 273 5.77 -19.92 13.86
C GLU A 273 6.50 -21.25 14.14
N GLU A 274 7.34 -21.70 13.20
CA GLU A 274 8.15 -22.93 13.33
C GLU A 274 9.13 -22.86 14.51
N GLU A 275 9.79 -21.72 14.71
CA GLU A 275 10.73 -21.53 15.82
C GLU A 275 10.02 -21.35 17.17
N TYR A 276 8.84 -20.71 17.18
CA TYR A 276 7.99 -20.65 18.36
C TYR A 276 7.57 -22.05 18.83
N ARG A 277 7.14 -22.93 17.89
CA ARG A 277 6.79 -24.33 18.19
C ARG A 277 7.97 -25.13 18.75
N LYS A 278 9.21 -24.74 18.45
CA LYS A 278 10.43 -25.31 19.04
C LYS A 278 10.75 -24.76 20.45
N GLY A 279 9.89 -23.90 20.99
CA GLY A 279 10.03 -23.32 22.33
C GLY A 279 10.94 -22.09 22.39
N LYS A 280 11.32 -21.50 21.24
CA LYS A 280 12.12 -20.27 21.23
C LYS A 280 11.27 -19.06 21.56
N ASN A 281 11.84 -18.15 22.33
CA ASN A 281 11.19 -16.88 22.63
C ASN A 281 11.41 -15.86 21.49
N LEU A 282 10.59 -14.81 21.47
CA LEU A 282 10.60 -13.79 20.43
C LEU A 282 11.98 -13.11 20.25
N LYS A 283 12.77 -12.96 21.32
CA LYS A 283 14.12 -12.36 21.26
C LYS A 283 15.09 -13.27 20.51
N GLU A 284 15.09 -14.56 20.79
CA GLU A 284 15.95 -15.55 20.12
C GLU A 284 15.64 -15.67 18.62
N ILE A 285 14.34 -15.63 18.27
CA ILE A 285 13.88 -15.64 16.87
C ILE A 285 14.38 -14.39 16.16
N SER A 286 14.22 -13.22 16.79
CA SER A 286 14.64 -11.93 16.23
C SER A 286 16.15 -11.83 16.03
N GLN A 287 16.95 -12.37 16.96
CA GLN A 287 18.41 -12.48 16.83
C GLN A 287 18.86 -13.41 15.71
N THR A 288 18.06 -14.43 15.40
CA THR A 288 18.36 -15.35 14.30
C THR A 288 18.08 -14.65 12.96
N LEU A 289 16.94 -13.96 12.86
CA LEU A 289 16.54 -13.24 11.65
C LEU A 289 17.40 -12.00 11.37
N SER A 290 17.95 -11.34 12.39
CA SER A 290 18.88 -10.20 12.22
C SER A 290 20.20 -10.58 11.53
N ARG A 291 20.52 -11.87 11.42
CA ARG A 291 21.67 -12.36 10.64
C ARG A 291 21.36 -12.46 9.15
N ARG A 292 20.07 -12.62 8.78
CA ARG A 292 19.61 -12.76 7.39
C ARG A 292 19.13 -11.43 6.81
N TYR A 293 18.51 -10.59 7.63
CA TYR A 293 17.90 -9.33 7.20
C TYR A 293 18.64 -8.12 7.79
N PRO A 294 18.80 -7.03 7.02
CA PRO A 294 19.50 -5.82 7.47
C PRO A 294 18.61 -4.98 8.39
N GLY A 295 18.49 -5.43 9.64
CA GLY A 295 17.78 -4.72 10.71
C GLY A 295 18.31 -5.12 12.08
N ASP A 296 18.33 -4.16 13.01
CA ASP A 296 18.69 -4.46 14.39
C ASP A 296 17.65 -5.40 15.03
N GLU A 297 18.08 -6.13 16.07
CA GLU A 297 17.23 -7.09 16.77
C GLU A 297 15.92 -6.47 17.27
N THR A 298 15.95 -5.23 17.74
CA THR A 298 14.77 -4.57 18.32
C THR A 298 13.76 -4.20 17.25
N THR A 299 14.20 -3.76 16.07
CA THR A 299 13.35 -3.49 14.91
C THR A 299 12.67 -4.78 14.44
N ILE A 300 13.42 -5.86 14.28
CA ILE A 300 12.86 -7.17 13.88
C ILE A 300 11.89 -7.68 14.94
N ARG A 301 12.27 -7.61 16.22
CA ARG A 301 11.42 -8.05 17.33
C ARG A 301 10.07 -7.34 17.36
N LYS A 302 10.05 -6.03 17.11
CA LYS A 302 8.81 -5.25 17.01
C LYS A 302 7.98 -5.66 15.80
N SER A 303 8.61 -5.93 14.66
CA SER A 303 7.91 -6.34 13.43
C SER A 303 7.27 -7.73 13.51
N LEU A 304 7.72 -8.58 14.45
CA LEU A 304 7.21 -9.94 14.64
C LEU A 304 6.18 -10.03 15.78
N ALA A 305 5.87 -8.92 16.46
CA ALA A 305 5.02 -8.92 17.65
C ALA A 305 3.65 -9.55 17.37
N GLU A 306 2.94 -9.12 16.32
CA GLU A 306 1.62 -9.65 15.98
C GLU A 306 1.67 -11.11 15.53
N THR A 307 2.75 -11.51 14.85
CA THR A 307 2.95 -12.91 14.45
C THR A 307 3.13 -13.81 15.67
N PHE A 308 3.91 -13.34 16.65
CA PHE A 308 4.15 -14.06 17.89
C PHE A 308 2.91 -14.10 18.79
N ASP A 309 2.18 -12.99 18.93
CA ASP A 309 0.92 -12.92 19.66
C ASP A 309 -0.10 -13.94 19.09
N GLN A 310 -0.21 -14.04 17.76
CA GLN A 310 -1.09 -15.00 17.11
C GLN A 310 -0.68 -16.45 17.39
N CYS A 311 0.63 -16.72 17.51
CA CYS A 311 1.13 -18.02 17.97
C CYS A 311 0.77 -18.30 19.45
N GLU A 312 0.90 -17.31 20.33
CA GLU A 312 0.52 -17.42 21.76
C GLU A 312 -0.97 -17.73 21.92
N GLU A 313 -1.82 -17.21 21.02
CA GLU A 313 -3.27 -17.46 20.97
C GLU A 313 -3.63 -18.84 20.37
N GLY A 314 -2.65 -19.61 19.88
CA GLY A 314 -2.88 -20.91 19.26
C GLY A 314 -3.60 -20.85 17.92
N LEU A 315 -3.58 -19.68 17.27
CA LEU A 315 -4.23 -19.43 15.99
C LEU A 315 -3.27 -19.72 14.82
N PRO A 316 -3.78 -20.16 13.65
CA PRO A 316 -2.93 -20.39 12.48
C PRO A 316 -2.31 -19.08 11.97
N VAL A 317 -1.02 -19.11 11.63
CA VAL A 317 -0.29 -17.95 11.10
C VAL A 317 -0.30 -17.96 9.57
N PRO A 318 -0.92 -16.96 8.90
CA PRO A 318 -0.85 -16.85 7.45
C PRO A 318 0.59 -16.59 6.99
N SER A 319 0.98 -17.26 5.91
CA SER A 319 2.36 -17.35 5.42
C SER A 319 2.45 -17.65 3.92
N ASP A 320 3.65 -17.93 3.41
CA ASP A 320 3.91 -18.37 2.03
C ASP A 320 3.20 -19.69 1.65
N ARG A 321 2.74 -20.46 2.65
CA ARG A 321 2.10 -21.78 2.46
C ARG A 321 0.70 -21.90 3.06
N LEU A 322 0.19 -20.86 3.70
CA LEU A 322 -1.10 -20.88 4.36
C LEU A 322 -1.83 -19.55 4.17
N LEU A 323 -2.98 -19.61 3.51
CA LEU A 323 -3.96 -18.52 3.51
C LEU A 323 -4.93 -18.76 4.68
N THR A 324 -5.24 -17.70 5.41
CA THR A 324 -6.29 -17.73 6.43
C THR A 324 -7.46 -16.87 6.00
N ILE A 325 -8.68 -17.36 6.20
CA ILE A 325 -9.92 -16.66 5.93
C ILE A 325 -10.62 -16.44 7.26
N GLU A 326 -10.86 -15.19 7.62
CA GLU A 326 -11.44 -14.80 8.89
C GLU A 326 -12.72 -14.01 8.66
N GLU A 327 -13.77 -14.34 9.42
CA GLU A 327 -15.02 -13.58 9.47
C GLU A 327 -14.95 -12.54 10.57
N TRP A 328 -15.27 -11.30 10.23
CA TRP A 328 -15.38 -10.21 11.17
C TRP A 328 -16.56 -9.30 10.81
N ASP A 329 -17.68 -9.47 11.51
CA ASP A 329 -18.94 -8.74 11.28
C ASP A 329 -19.42 -8.90 9.82
N ASP A 330 -19.59 -7.79 9.08
CA ASP A 330 -19.95 -7.80 7.66
C ASP A 330 -18.74 -7.97 6.71
N PHE A 331 -17.56 -8.27 7.25
CA PHE A 331 -16.31 -8.38 6.50
C PHE A 331 -15.74 -9.80 6.53
N ILE A 332 -15.17 -10.20 5.40
CA ILE A 332 -14.32 -11.38 5.30
C ILE A 332 -12.91 -10.93 4.96
N ILE A 333 -11.94 -11.38 5.75
CA ILE A 333 -10.53 -11.02 5.60
C ILE A 333 -9.77 -12.28 5.16
N VAL A 334 -9.20 -12.23 3.96
CA VAL A 334 -8.31 -13.27 3.44
C VAL A 334 -6.87 -12.80 3.60
N ASN A 335 -6.16 -13.31 4.60
CA ASN A 335 -4.72 -13.05 4.74
C ASN A 335 -3.97 -13.90 3.71
N SER A 336 -3.26 -13.21 2.81
CA SER A 336 -2.62 -13.75 1.60
C SER A 336 -1.35 -12.98 1.26
N HIS A 337 -0.19 -13.60 1.47
CA HIS A 337 1.14 -13.04 1.22
C HIS A 337 1.57 -13.14 -0.24
N LEU A 338 0.75 -12.60 -1.15
CA LEU A 338 0.91 -12.81 -2.60
C LEU A 338 1.27 -11.51 -3.36
N GLY A 339 1.36 -10.37 -2.68
CA GLY A 339 1.72 -9.10 -3.29
C GLY A 339 0.53 -8.41 -3.93
N THR A 340 0.73 -7.16 -4.34
CA THR A 340 -0.36 -6.25 -4.69
C THR A 340 -1.16 -6.72 -5.90
N LEU A 341 -0.48 -7.13 -6.98
CA LEU A 341 -1.15 -7.46 -8.24
C LEU A 341 -1.84 -8.83 -8.19
N VAL A 342 -1.25 -9.83 -7.52
CA VAL A 342 -1.89 -11.13 -7.32
C VAL A 342 -3.10 -10.99 -6.41
N ASN A 343 -2.99 -10.30 -5.28
CA ASN A 343 -4.15 -10.07 -4.40
C ASN A 343 -5.25 -9.27 -5.10
N ARG A 344 -4.90 -8.25 -5.89
CA ARG A 344 -5.88 -7.50 -6.69
C ARG A 344 -6.57 -8.37 -7.73
N THR A 345 -5.83 -9.24 -8.42
CA THR A 345 -6.38 -10.17 -9.41
C THR A 345 -7.32 -11.16 -8.73
N LEU A 346 -6.87 -11.79 -7.64
CA LEU A 346 -7.62 -12.75 -6.87
C LEU A 346 -8.89 -12.15 -6.25
N ALA A 347 -8.79 -10.96 -5.65
CA ALA A 347 -9.91 -10.24 -5.08
C ALA A 347 -11.00 -9.96 -6.12
N ARG A 348 -10.61 -9.55 -7.33
CA ARG A 348 -11.55 -9.32 -8.45
C ARG A 348 -12.21 -10.61 -8.92
N LEU A 349 -11.46 -11.71 -9.03
CA LEU A 349 -12.01 -13.00 -9.42
C LEU A 349 -13.01 -13.51 -8.37
N ILE A 350 -12.63 -13.48 -7.09
CA ILE A 350 -13.49 -13.88 -5.98
C ILE A 350 -14.76 -13.03 -5.95
N GLY A 351 -14.61 -11.70 -5.99
CA GLY A 351 -15.74 -10.79 -5.96
C GLY A 351 -16.64 -10.90 -7.17
N HIS A 352 -16.10 -11.14 -8.38
CA HIS A 352 -16.90 -11.38 -9.57
C HIS A 352 -17.75 -12.64 -9.45
N VAL A 353 -17.13 -13.75 -9.03
CA VAL A 353 -17.79 -15.04 -8.88
C VAL A 353 -18.85 -14.99 -7.78
N LEU A 354 -18.50 -14.47 -6.60
CA LEU A 354 -19.43 -14.37 -5.47
C LEU A 354 -20.58 -13.40 -5.75
N SER A 355 -20.33 -12.28 -6.47
CA SER A 355 -21.39 -11.33 -6.81
C SER A 355 -22.39 -11.93 -7.80
N ASP A 356 -21.91 -12.69 -8.78
CA ASP A 356 -22.78 -13.39 -9.74
C ASP A 356 -23.59 -14.51 -9.05
N GLU A 357 -23.06 -15.16 -8.01
CA GLU A 357 -23.76 -16.21 -7.24
C GLU A 357 -24.75 -15.67 -6.21
N ALA A 358 -24.36 -14.66 -5.44
CA ALA A 358 -25.19 -14.08 -4.38
C ALA A 358 -26.22 -13.06 -4.92
N GLY A 359 -26.04 -12.57 -6.15
CA GLY A 359 -26.90 -11.54 -6.76
C GLY A 359 -26.76 -10.16 -6.09
N THR A 360 -25.77 -9.97 -5.23
CA THR A 360 -25.49 -8.73 -4.51
C THR A 360 -24.11 -8.20 -4.85
N SER A 361 -23.93 -6.87 -4.74
CA SER A 361 -22.62 -6.24 -4.92
C SER A 361 -21.75 -6.45 -3.68
N ILE A 362 -20.53 -6.90 -3.87
CA ILE A 362 -19.55 -7.10 -2.79
C ILE A 362 -18.53 -5.98 -2.84
N GLY A 363 -18.33 -5.30 -1.72
CA GLY A 363 -17.24 -4.32 -1.58
C GLY A 363 -15.90 -5.05 -1.52
N ILE A 364 -14.90 -4.60 -2.26
CA ILE A 364 -13.59 -5.26 -2.32
C ILE A 364 -12.51 -4.24 -2.05
N GLN A 365 -11.62 -4.57 -1.12
CA GLN A 365 -10.37 -3.87 -0.88
C GLN A 365 -9.23 -4.88 -0.80
N GLN A 366 -8.01 -4.43 -1.11
CA GLN A 366 -6.84 -5.28 -1.00
C GLN A 366 -5.60 -4.47 -0.67
N ASP A 367 -4.66 -5.13 -0.01
CA ASP A 367 -3.28 -4.71 0.17
C ASP A 367 -2.34 -5.87 -0.27
N PRO A 368 -1.00 -5.72 -0.21
CA PRO A 368 -0.06 -6.79 -0.59
C PRO A 368 -0.19 -8.10 0.19
N TYR A 369 -0.84 -8.08 1.35
CA TYR A 369 -0.89 -9.15 2.34
C TYR A 369 -2.31 -9.63 2.64
N ARG A 370 -3.35 -8.90 2.18
CA ARG A 370 -4.75 -9.16 2.53
C ARG A 370 -5.73 -8.77 1.42
N ILE A 371 -6.83 -9.49 1.38
CA ILE A 371 -8.05 -9.12 0.65
C ILE A 371 -9.17 -8.96 1.68
N VAL A 372 -9.92 -7.87 1.60
CA VAL A 372 -11.06 -7.58 2.47
C VAL A 372 -12.31 -7.49 1.60
N LEU A 373 -13.27 -8.36 1.89
CA LEU A 373 -14.57 -8.42 1.24
C LEU A 373 -15.62 -7.90 2.20
N GLN A 374 -16.46 -6.96 1.76
CA GLN A 374 -17.61 -6.49 2.51
C GLN A 374 -18.87 -7.14 1.95
N THR A 375 -19.44 -8.05 2.72
CA THR A 375 -20.47 -9.00 2.25
C THR A 375 -21.87 -8.69 2.81
N MET A 376 -21.99 -7.72 3.73
CA MET A 376 -23.27 -7.38 4.41
C MET A 376 -23.99 -8.62 4.97
N GLY A 377 -23.21 -9.60 5.46
CA GLY A 377 -23.70 -10.86 6.01
C GLY A 377 -24.23 -11.88 5.00
N ALA A 378 -24.14 -11.64 3.69
CA ALA A 378 -24.68 -12.54 2.66
C ALA A 378 -23.74 -13.72 2.31
N ILE A 379 -22.47 -13.64 2.69
CA ILE A 379 -21.42 -14.59 2.33
C ILE A 379 -20.57 -14.87 3.57
N ASP A 380 -20.19 -16.12 3.76
CA ASP A 380 -19.34 -16.60 4.85
C ASP A 380 -17.92 -16.99 4.38
N ALA A 381 -17.03 -17.33 5.31
CA ALA A 381 -15.66 -17.75 4.99
C ALA A 381 -15.59 -19.07 4.24
N GLU A 382 -16.56 -19.97 4.43
CA GLU A 382 -16.61 -21.26 3.72
C GLU A 382 -16.90 -21.05 2.24
N ASP A 383 -17.75 -20.08 1.89
CA ASP A 383 -18.05 -19.73 0.51
C ASP A 383 -16.82 -19.17 -0.20
N VAL A 384 -16.06 -18.29 0.45
CA VAL A 384 -14.78 -17.80 -0.10
C VAL A 384 -13.80 -18.95 -0.30
N GLN A 385 -13.71 -19.89 0.65
CA GLN A 385 -12.86 -21.07 0.53
C GLN A 385 -13.25 -21.97 -0.65
N LYS A 386 -14.56 -22.18 -0.86
CA LYS A 386 -15.09 -22.95 -2.01
C LYS A 386 -14.74 -22.28 -3.33
N VAL A 387 -14.90 -20.95 -3.41
CA VAL A 387 -14.56 -20.18 -4.62
C VAL A 387 -13.07 -20.30 -4.94
N LEU A 388 -12.19 -20.13 -3.96
CA LEU A 388 -10.74 -20.28 -4.13
C LEU A 388 -10.35 -21.65 -4.72
N LYS A 389 -10.95 -22.74 -4.19
CA LYS A 389 -10.69 -24.10 -4.67
C LYS A 389 -11.21 -24.31 -6.09
N ARG A 390 -12.43 -23.82 -6.39
CA ARG A 390 -13.04 -23.95 -7.72
C ARG A 390 -12.26 -23.20 -8.80
N LEU A 391 -11.72 -22.02 -8.46
CA LEU A 391 -10.93 -21.23 -9.40
C LEU A 391 -9.66 -21.97 -9.87
N GLY A 392 -9.11 -22.92 -9.11
CA GLY A 392 -7.95 -23.73 -9.51
C GLY A 392 -8.09 -24.42 -10.88
N GLY A 393 -9.30 -24.89 -11.21
CA GLY A 393 -9.59 -25.59 -12.46
C GLY A 393 -10.08 -24.71 -13.62
N SER A 394 -10.12 -23.38 -13.45
CA SER A 394 -10.73 -22.47 -14.43
C SER A 394 -9.71 -21.78 -15.34
N ASP A 395 -10.16 -21.26 -16.49
CA ASP A 395 -9.36 -20.34 -17.30
C ASP A 395 -9.32 -18.95 -16.65
N ILE A 396 -8.32 -18.76 -15.79
CA ILE A 396 -8.11 -17.51 -15.06
C ILE A 396 -7.82 -16.34 -15.99
N ALA A 397 -7.19 -16.57 -17.15
CA ALA A 397 -6.88 -15.48 -18.06
C ALA A 397 -8.18 -14.90 -18.64
N GLN A 398 -9.08 -15.77 -19.10
CA GLN A 398 -10.39 -15.35 -19.59
C GLN A 398 -11.25 -14.71 -18.49
N LEU A 399 -11.36 -15.37 -17.32
CA LEU A 399 -12.15 -14.85 -16.20
C LEU A 399 -11.63 -13.50 -15.70
N ALA A 400 -10.30 -13.30 -15.67
CA ALA A 400 -9.70 -12.02 -15.28
C ALA A 400 -10.06 -10.90 -16.26
N VAL A 401 -10.12 -11.19 -17.57
CA VAL A 401 -10.58 -10.23 -18.59
C VAL A 401 -12.05 -9.87 -18.38
N GLU A 402 -12.91 -10.87 -18.16
CA GLU A 402 -14.35 -10.66 -17.95
C GLU A 402 -14.62 -9.87 -16.66
N ALA A 403 -13.96 -10.22 -15.56
CA ALA A 403 -14.01 -9.50 -14.30
C ALA A 403 -13.52 -8.04 -14.48
N SER A 404 -12.44 -7.84 -15.24
CA SER A 404 -11.87 -6.51 -15.50
C SER A 404 -12.83 -5.59 -16.26
N LYS A 405 -13.55 -6.10 -17.25
CA LYS A 405 -14.43 -5.31 -18.14
C LYS A 405 -15.55 -4.58 -17.40
N ARG A 406 -15.84 -4.95 -16.13
CA ARG A 406 -16.83 -4.29 -15.26
C ARG A 406 -16.22 -3.24 -14.33
N THR A 407 -14.89 -3.10 -14.29
CA THR A 407 -14.18 -2.21 -13.36
C THR A 407 -13.89 -0.84 -13.97
N GLY A 408 -13.84 0.20 -13.13
CA GLY A 408 -13.44 1.53 -13.62
C GLY A 408 -11.97 1.65 -14.00
N LEU A 409 -11.10 0.79 -13.47
CA LEU A 409 -9.70 0.71 -13.92
C LEU A 409 -9.60 0.27 -15.38
N PHE A 410 -10.42 -0.70 -15.81
CA PHE A 410 -10.50 -1.04 -17.23
C PHE A 410 -11.05 0.11 -18.07
N LYS A 411 -12.07 0.84 -17.58
CA LYS A 411 -12.56 2.06 -18.23
C LYS A 411 -11.42 3.05 -18.46
N ARG A 412 -10.59 3.30 -17.44
CA ARG A 412 -9.43 4.18 -17.51
C ARG A 412 -8.42 3.71 -18.57
N ARG A 413 -8.01 2.44 -18.54
CA ARG A 413 -7.07 1.87 -19.52
C ARG A 413 -7.62 1.97 -20.94
N LEU A 414 -8.89 1.65 -21.15
CA LEU A 414 -9.55 1.79 -22.44
C LEU A 414 -9.54 3.23 -22.96
N VAL A 415 -9.81 4.22 -22.10
CA VAL A 415 -9.72 5.64 -22.46
C VAL A 415 -8.28 6.04 -22.80
N HIS A 416 -7.29 5.64 -22.01
CA HIS A 416 -5.88 5.94 -22.25
C HIS A 416 -5.40 5.37 -23.60
N VAL A 417 -5.70 4.10 -23.85
CA VAL A 417 -5.38 3.41 -25.10
C VAL A 417 -6.06 4.11 -26.28
N ALA A 418 -7.38 4.36 -26.19
CA ALA A 418 -8.11 5.05 -27.25
C ALA A 418 -7.58 6.49 -27.51
N ARG A 419 -7.09 7.19 -26.48
CA ARG A 419 -6.40 8.48 -26.62
C ARG A 419 -5.04 8.32 -27.33
N ARG A 420 -4.27 7.25 -27.07
CA ARG A 420 -2.98 6.97 -27.74
C ARG A 420 -3.14 6.56 -29.20
N PHE A 421 -4.19 5.81 -29.53
CA PHE A 421 -4.62 5.56 -30.91
C PHE A 421 -5.23 6.79 -31.59
N GLY A 422 -5.57 7.84 -30.84
CA GLY A 422 -6.18 9.06 -31.36
C GLY A 422 -7.62 8.87 -31.81
N ALA A 423 -8.32 7.85 -31.30
CA ALA A 423 -9.76 7.68 -31.42
C ALA A 423 -10.52 8.72 -30.58
N ILE A 424 -9.90 9.15 -29.47
CA ILE A 424 -10.46 10.07 -28.49
C ILE A 424 -9.59 11.32 -28.39
N SER A 425 -10.23 12.49 -28.33
CA SER A 425 -9.54 13.77 -28.12
C SER A 425 -9.10 13.93 -26.66
N LYS A 426 -8.05 14.72 -26.41
CA LYS A 426 -7.52 14.93 -25.05
C LYS A 426 -8.56 15.51 -24.08
N TRP A 427 -9.46 16.36 -24.56
CA TRP A 427 -10.39 17.15 -23.73
C TRP A 427 -11.81 16.59 -23.70
N THR A 428 -12.06 15.42 -24.26
CA THR A 428 -13.40 14.82 -24.23
C THR A 428 -13.73 14.40 -22.79
N ASP A 429 -14.84 14.94 -22.27
CA ASP A 429 -15.35 14.57 -20.94
C ASP A 429 -16.12 13.24 -21.01
N PHE A 430 -15.68 12.25 -20.22
CA PHE A 430 -16.28 10.92 -20.15
C PHE A 430 -16.98 10.66 -18.81
N SER A 431 -17.23 11.72 -18.03
CA SER A 431 -18.05 11.67 -16.82
C SER A 431 -19.47 11.12 -17.11
N SER A 432 -20.02 11.44 -18.29
CA SER A 432 -21.36 11.03 -18.71
C SER A 432 -21.43 9.71 -19.50
N ILE A 433 -20.29 9.18 -19.97
CA ILE A 433 -20.26 7.95 -20.80
C ILE A 433 -20.02 6.74 -19.90
N THR A 434 -20.93 5.78 -19.99
CA THR A 434 -20.81 4.53 -19.23
C THR A 434 -19.71 3.64 -19.82
N LEU A 435 -19.05 2.84 -18.97
CA LEU A 435 -18.06 1.85 -19.41
C LEU A 435 -18.62 0.92 -20.48
N ARG A 436 -19.89 0.49 -20.32
CA ARG A 436 -20.57 -0.40 -21.27
C ARG A 436 -20.67 0.20 -22.67
N GLN A 437 -21.04 1.48 -22.78
CA GLN A 437 -21.12 2.17 -24.08
C GLN A 437 -19.73 2.34 -24.71
N LEU A 438 -18.72 2.67 -23.91
CA LEU A 438 -17.35 2.83 -24.39
C LEU A 438 -16.76 1.49 -24.86
N ALA A 439 -16.90 0.44 -24.07
CA ALA A 439 -16.44 -0.91 -24.39
C ALA A 439 -17.09 -1.41 -25.69
N LYS A 440 -18.42 -1.25 -25.83
CA LYS A 440 -19.15 -1.62 -27.04
C LYS A 440 -18.67 -0.87 -28.29
N SER A 441 -18.21 0.38 -28.14
CA SER A 441 -17.73 1.20 -29.26
C SER A 441 -16.37 0.75 -29.81
N PHE A 442 -15.58 0.04 -29.00
CA PHE A 442 -14.25 -0.44 -29.38
C PHE A 442 -14.18 -1.98 -29.46
N GLU A 443 -15.29 -2.67 -29.25
CA GLU A 443 -15.35 -4.13 -29.33
C GLU A 443 -14.90 -4.63 -30.72
N GLY A 444 -14.04 -5.65 -30.74
CA GLY A 444 -13.45 -6.18 -31.98
C GLY A 444 -12.41 -5.28 -32.65
N THR A 445 -11.92 -4.25 -31.96
CA THR A 445 -10.85 -3.37 -32.47
C THR A 445 -9.55 -3.58 -31.70
N VAL A 446 -8.42 -3.24 -32.33
CA VAL A 446 -7.09 -3.26 -31.68
C VAL A 446 -6.98 -2.37 -30.44
N ILE A 447 -7.90 -1.40 -30.27
CA ILE A 447 -7.99 -0.57 -29.05
C ILE A 447 -8.44 -1.43 -27.87
N MET A 448 -9.43 -2.31 -28.08
CA MET A 448 -9.91 -3.22 -27.05
C MET A 448 -8.83 -4.24 -26.70
N ASP A 449 -8.18 -4.82 -27.70
CA ASP A 449 -7.14 -5.83 -27.49
C ASP A 449 -5.95 -5.25 -26.70
N GLU A 450 -5.51 -4.04 -27.08
CA GLU A 450 -4.46 -3.30 -26.37
C GLU A 450 -4.88 -2.93 -24.94
N ALA A 451 -6.13 -2.50 -24.73
CA ALA A 451 -6.64 -2.18 -23.39
C ALA A 451 -6.72 -3.40 -22.48
N VAL A 452 -7.14 -4.55 -23.00
CA VAL A 452 -7.14 -5.81 -22.26
C VAL A 452 -5.71 -6.21 -21.89
N ARG A 453 -4.77 -6.17 -22.85
CA ARG A 453 -3.36 -6.51 -22.59
C ARG A 453 -2.76 -5.58 -21.54
N GLU A 454 -2.93 -4.26 -21.67
CA GLU A 454 -2.37 -3.31 -20.71
C GLU A 454 -2.98 -3.48 -19.31
N THR A 455 -4.27 -3.79 -19.20
CA THR A 455 -4.89 -4.11 -17.89
C THR A 455 -4.29 -5.37 -17.29
N GLN A 456 -4.07 -6.42 -18.09
CA GLN A 456 -3.46 -7.66 -17.61
C GLN A 456 -2.01 -7.47 -17.17
N GLU A 457 -1.24 -6.62 -17.87
CA GLU A 457 0.17 -6.37 -17.57
C GLU A 457 0.39 -5.39 -16.41
N LYS A 458 -0.44 -4.34 -16.30
CA LYS A 458 -0.22 -3.26 -15.32
C LYS A 458 -1.08 -3.35 -14.07
N ASP A 459 -2.29 -3.89 -14.20
CA ASP A 459 -3.28 -3.88 -13.13
C ASP A 459 -3.53 -5.28 -12.53
N MET A 460 -2.90 -6.31 -13.09
CA MET A 460 -3.08 -7.72 -12.69
C MET A 460 -1.77 -8.48 -12.76
N ASP A 461 -1.76 -9.67 -12.16
CA ASP A 461 -0.70 -10.67 -12.30
C ASP A 461 -1.35 -12.04 -12.51
N VAL A 462 -1.84 -12.24 -13.73
CA VAL A 462 -2.55 -13.47 -14.12
C VAL A 462 -1.63 -14.71 -14.02
N PRO A 463 -0.35 -14.67 -14.45
CA PRO A 463 0.54 -15.83 -14.35
C PRO A 463 0.72 -16.33 -12.90
N HIS A 464 1.12 -15.46 -11.96
CA HIS A 464 1.29 -15.89 -10.58
C HIS A 464 -0.05 -16.24 -9.92
N THR A 465 -1.15 -15.57 -10.28
CA THR A 465 -2.49 -15.94 -9.78
C THR A 465 -2.87 -17.36 -10.20
N GLN A 466 -2.58 -17.75 -11.45
CA GLN A 466 -2.78 -19.12 -11.92
C GLN A 466 -1.92 -20.12 -11.16
N GLU A 467 -0.65 -19.81 -10.92
CA GLU A 467 0.25 -20.66 -10.15
C GLU A 467 -0.24 -20.87 -8.71
N VAL A 468 -0.66 -19.80 -8.04
CA VAL A 468 -1.20 -19.84 -6.68
C VAL A 468 -2.47 -20.67 -6.61
N LEU A 469 -3.42 -20.46 -7.53
CA LEU A 469 -4.68 -21.21 -7.54
C LEU A 469 -4.46 -22.70 -7.81
N LYS A 470 -3.55 -23.06 -8.72
CA LYS A 470 -3.12 -24.46 -8.93
C LYS A 470 -2.41 -25.03 -7.70
N ALA A 471 -1.62 -24.23 -6.99
CA ALA A 471 -0.97 -24.64 -5.76
C ALA A 471 -1.97 -24.86 -4.61
N ILE A 472 -3.06 -24.08 -4.56
CA ILE A 472 -4.18 -24.29 -3.65
C ILE A 472 -4.92 -25.59 -3.99
N GLU A 473 -5.23 -25.82 -5.27
CA GLU A 473 -5.88 -27.05 -5.74
C GLU A 473 -5.03 -28.30 -5.42
N ALA A 474 -3.71 -28.20 -5.63
CA ALA A 474 -2.77 -29.27 -5.31
C ALA A 474 -2.44 -29.41 -3.81
N ASN A 475 -3.08 -28.64 -2.92
CA ASN A 475 -2.81 -28.57 -1.48
C ASN A 475 -1.34 -28.26 -1.11
N LYS A 476 -0.61 -27.57 -1.99
CA LYS A 476 0.73 -27.01 -1.69
C LYS A 476 0.62 -25.72 -0.87
N ILE A 477 -0.41 -24.93 -1.16
CA ILE A 477 -0.82 -23.78 -0.36
C ILE A 477 -2.13 -24.17 0.33
N LEU A 478 -2.13 -24.19 1.65
CA LEU A 478 -3.30 -24.52 2.45
C LEU A 478 -4.21 -23.31 2.60
N VAL A 479 -5.51 -23.56 2.77
CA VAL A 479 -6.51 -22.53 3.05
C VAL A 479 -7.30 -22.94 4.28
N SER A 480 -7.22 -22.15 5.35
CA SER A 480 -7.86 -22.43 6.64
C SER A 480 -8.83 -21.30 7.01
N THR A 481 -9.99 -21.67 7.54
CA THR A 481 -10.93 -20.71 8.12
C THR A 481 -10.61 -20.49 9.60
N VAL A 482 -10.62 -19.23 10.03
CA VAL A 482 -10.35 -18.81 11.41
C VAL A 482 -11.61 -18.16 11.95
N LYS A 483 -12.19 -18.78 12.99
CA LYS A 483 -13.32 -18.21 13.71
C LYS A 483 -12.80 -17.27 14.78
N ALA A 484 -12.77 -15.98 14.48
CA ALA A 484 -12.43 -14.95 15.44
C ALA A 484 -13.48 -14.90 16.57
N THR A 485 -13.03 -14.90 17.83
CA THR A 485 -13.90 -14.78 19.01
C THR A 485 -14.30 -13.33 19.26
N GLY A 486 -14.97 -12.70 18.29
CA GLY A 486 -15.46 -11.32 18.36
C GLY A 486 -14.42 -10.20 18.15
N GLU A 487 -13.13 -10.50 18.26
CA GLU A 487 -12.02 -9.59 17.95
C GLU A 487 -11.21 -10.11 16.76
N ALA A 488 -10.75 -9.21 15.89
CA ALA A 488 -9.93 -9.58 14.74
C ALA A 488 -8.56 -10.14 15.18
N THR A 489 -8.03 -11.12 14.45
CA THR A 489 -6.72 -11.71 14.78
C THR A 489 -5.60 -10.67 14.75
N PRO A 490 -4.50 -10.87 15.53
CA PRO A 490 -3.41 -9.90 15.60
C PRO A 490 -2.87 -9.47 14.22
N ILE A 491 -2.73 -10.41 13.28
CA ILE A 491 -2.31 -10.11 11.92
C ILE A 491 -3.40 -9.40 11.11
N ALA A 492 -4.67 -9.84 11.18
CA ALA A 492 -5.76 -9.20 10.45
C ALA A 492 -5.97 -7.74 10.87
N ARG A 493 -5.75 -7.45 12.16
CA ARG A 493 -5.87 -6.12 12.76
C ARG A 493 -4.96 -5.08 12.11
N ILE A 494 -3.74 -5.45 11.70
CA ILE A 494 -2.81 -4.55 10.98
C ILE A 494 -3.47 -4.04 9.69
N GLY A 495 -4.11 -4.92 8.93
CA GLY A 495 -4.80 -4.58 7.68
C GLY A 495 -6.01 -3.68 7.91
N LEU A 496 -6.82 -4.01 8.92
CA LEU A 496 -7.98 -3.20 9.31
C LEU A 496 -7.56 -1.79 9.75
N GLU A 497 -6.49 -1.68 10.54
CA GLU A 497 -5.91 -0.39 10.91
C GLU A 497 -5.39 0.37 9.69
N ARG A 498 -4.68 -0.30 8.78
CA ARG A 498 -4.14 0.35 7.58
C ARG A 498 -5.25 0.87 6.67
N ILE A 499 -6.34 0.12 6.53
CA ILE A 499 -7.56 0.56 5.83
C ILE A 499 -8.16 1.78 6.55
N SER A 500 -8.26 1.74 7.89
CA SER A 500 -8.75 2.85 8.72
C SER A 500 -7.80 4.05 8.82
N ARG A 501 -6.52 3.92 8.47
CA ARG A 501 -5.53 5.02 8.44
C ARG A 501 -5.41 5.62 7.04
N LYS A 502 -5.44 4.80 5.99
CA LYS A 502 -5.40 5.24 4.59
C LYS A 502 -6.69 5.96 4.20
N ALA A 503 -7.81 5.51 4.75
CA ALA A 503 -9.05 6.21 4.69
C ALA A 503 -9.15 6.97 6.02
N ASP A 504 -9.24 8.31 6.04
CA ASP A 504 -9.55 9.06 7.27
C ASP A 504 -11.00 8.76 7.74
N ILE A 505 -11.34 7.48 7.91
CA ILE A 505 -12.65 6.99 8.27
C ILE A 505 -12.80 7.29 9.76
N ILE A 506 -13.80 8.09 10.09
CA ILE A 506 -14.33 8.15 11.45
C ILE A 506 -14.84 6.74 11.79
N PRO A 507 -14.25 6.06 12.77
CA PRO A 507 -14.59 4.66 13.01
C PRO A 507 -16.04 4.50 13.42
N THR A 508 -16.72 3.47 12.91
CA THR A 508 -17.99 3.00 13.50
C THR A 508 -17.75 2.57 14.95
N GLU A 509 -18.81 2.43 15.76
CA GLU A 509 -18.67 2.02 17.17
C GLU A 509 -17.86 0.70 17.32
N LYS A 510 -18.02 -0.25 16.39
CA LYS A 510 -17.23 -1.49 16.33
C LYS A 510 -15.80 -1.30 15.81
N MET A 511 -15.57 -0.40 14.85
CA MET A 511 -14.20 -0.10 14.38
C MET A 511 -13.40 0.68 15.43
N ASN A 512 -14.07 1.55 16.20
CA ASN A 512 -13.50 2.13 17.41
C ASN A 512 -13.10 1.05 18.40
N GLN A 513 -13.93 0.03 18.63
CA GLN A 513 -13.56 -1.11 19.49
C GLN A 513 -12.31 -1.85 18.99
N ILE A 514 -12.11 -2.03 17.67
CA ILE A 514 -10.86 -2.59 17.15
C ILE A 514 -9.68 -1.66 17.43
N LEU A 515 -9.80 -0.37 17.14
CA LEU A 515 -8.71 0.58 17.34
C LEU A 515 -8.32 0.69 18.82
N VAL A 516 -9.32 0.63 19.70
CA VAL A 516 -9.16 0.60 21.15
C VAL A 516 -8.57 -0.73 21.61
N GLY A 517 -9.03 -1.86 21.07
CA GLY A 517 -8.50 -3.20 21.31
C GLY A 517 -7.05 -3.35 20.84
N SER A 518 -6.73 -2.78 19.68
CA SER A 518 -5.36 -2.68 19.16
C SER A 518 -4.49 -1.81 20.04
N THR A 519 -4.96 -0.62 20.37
CA THR A 519 -4.25 0.32 21.25
C THR A 519 -3.95 -0.36 22.58
N LYS A 520 -4.95 -1.04 23.16
CA LYS A 520 -4.81 -1.86 24.36
C LYS A 520 -3.77 -2.96 24.17
N ALA A 521 -3.85 -3.79 23.13
CA ALA A 521 -2.89 -4.87 22.89
C ALA A 521 -1.46 -4.33 22.72
N ARG A 522 -1.29 -3.26 21.95
CA ARG A 522 -0.01 -2.56 21.75
C ARG A 522 0.56 -2.03 23.06
N ILE A 523 -0.25 -1.35 23.87
CA ILE A 523 0.15 -0.82 25.19
C ILE A 523 0.59 -1.98 26.09
N LEU A 524 -0.20 -3.05 26.15
CA LEU A 524 0.07 -4.20 27.00
C LEU A 524 1.33 -4.97 26.59
N ASN A 525 1.65 -5.01 25.30
CA ASN A 525 2.87 -5.63 24.78
C ASN A 525 4.08 -4.68 24.72
N GLU A 526 3.92 -3.40 25.05
CA GLU A 526 5.05 -2.48 25.15
C GLU A 526 5.97 -2.90 26.30
N VAL A 527 7.28 -2.65 26.15
CA VAL A 527 8.29 -2.91 27.18
C VAL A 527 8.67 -1.58 27.82
N LYS A 528 8.54 -1.50 29.14
CA LYS A 528 9.00 -0.36 29.93
C LYS A 528 10.12 -0.79 30.85
N THR A 529 11.06 0.12 31.09
CA THR A 529 12.07 -0.02 32.13
C THR A 529 11.52 0.60 33.41
N LEU A 530 11.35 -0.25 34.41
CA LEU A 530 10.94 0.13 35.76
C LEU A 530 12.20 0.46 36.56
N VAL A 531 12.25 1.65 37.18
CA VAL A 531 13.36 2.05 38.06
C VAL A 531 12.85 2.64 39.36
N CYS A 532 13.45 2.26 40.49
CA CYS A 532 13.09 2.85 41.78
C CYS A 532 13.78 4.20 41.97
N THR A 533 13.02 5.29 42.11
CA THR A 533 13.57 6.64 42.34
C THR A 533 13.93 6.91 43.80
N ASN A 534 13.54 6.01 44.73
CA ASN A 534 13.93 6.12 46.14
C ASN A 534 15.32 5.53 46.42
N CYS A 535 15.59 4.31 45.95
CA CYS A 535 16.87 3.64 46.22
C CYS A 535 17.80 3.55 45.00
N TRP A 536 17.28 3.74 43.78
CA TRP A 536 18.01 3.62 42.51
C TRP A 536 18.73 2.28 42.29
N LYS A 537 18.44 1.25 43.10
CA LYS A 537 19.05 -0.10 42.99
C LYS A 537 18.26 -1.03 42.09
N TYR A 538 16.95 -0.89 42.05
CA TYR A 538 16.08 -1.73 41.22
C TYR A 538 15.91 -1.12 39.83
N VAL A 539 16.30 -1.87 38.80
CA VAL A 539 16.05 -1.58 37.38
C VAL A 539 15.68 -2.88 36.67
N GLU A 540 14.50 -2.94 36.05
CA GLU A 540 14.03 -4.12 35.34
C GLU A 540 13.21 -3.73 34.11
N MET A 541 13.45 -4.37 32.97
CA MET A 541 12.59 -4.26 31.80
C MET A 541 11.47 -5.28 31.90
N ARG A 542 10.21 -4.84 31.79
CA ARG A 542 9.04 -5.71 31.76
C ARG A 542 8.06 -5.33 30.67
N ARG A 543 7.33 -6.31 30.14
CA ARG A 543 6.13 -6.03 29.34
C ARG A 543 5.06 -5.47 30.26
N VAL A 544 4.32 -4.48 29.78
CA VAL A 544 3.27 -3.82 30.55
C VAL A 544 2.22 -4.82 31.06
N LYS A 545 1.90 -5.87 30.29
CA LYS A 545 0.97 -6.96 30.69
C LYS A 545 1.45 -7.79 31.89
N GLU A 546 2.77 -7.87 32.12
CA GLU A 546 3.40 -8.66 33.19
C GLU A 546 3.60 -7.88 34.49
N ILE A 547 3.24 -6.59 34.50
CA ILE A 547 3.39 -5.74 35.67
C ILE A 547 2.30 -6.11 36.70
N PRO A 548 2.66 -6.35 37.96
CA PRO A 548 1.70 -6.65 39.02
C PRO A 548 0.79 -5.45 39.31
N ALA A 549 -0.41 -5.70 39.85
CA ALA A 549 -1.36 -4.63 40.17
C ALA A 549 -0.80 -3.61 41.18
N VAL A 550 -0.02 -4.11 42.15
CA VAL A 550 0.73 -3.29 43.12
C VAL A 550 2.18 -3.25 42.68
N VAL A 551 2.65 -2.06 42.31
CA VAL A 551 4.02 -1.83 41.84
C VAL A 551 4.86 -1.35 43.03
N LYS A 552 5.76 -2.19 43.53
CA LYS A 552 6.67 -1.87 44.63
C LYS A 552 8.08 -2.31 44.31
N CYS A 553 9.05 -1.57 44.83
CA CYS A 553 10.46 -1.90 44.74
C CYS A 553 10.76 -3.19 45.54
N PRO A 554 11.35 -4.23 44.93
CA PRO A 554 11.76 -5.44 45.65
C PRO A 554 12.94 -5.20 46.61
N GLU A 555 13.74 -4.16 46.36
CA GLU A 555 14.93 -3.84 47.16
C GLU A 555 14.61 -3.04 48.44
N CYS A 556 13.72 -2.04 48.35
CA CYS A 556 13.45 -1.12 49.45
C CYS A 556 11.96 -1.00 49.84
N GLY A 557 11.06 -1.72 49.17
CA GLY A 557 9.63 -1.72 49.45
C GLY A 557 8.87 -0.45 49.06
N SER A 558 9.55 0.58 48.53
CA SER A 558 8.93 1.85 48.11
C SER A 558 8.03 1.70 46.87
N GLY A 559 6.92 2.43 46.83
CA GLY A 559 6.04 2.55 45.65
C GLY A 559 6.54 3.54 44.58
N GLN A 560 7.63 4.27 44.87
CA GLN A 560 8.27 5.22 43.97
C GLN A 560 9.04 4.51 42.85
N ILE A 561 8.29 3.95 41.91
CA ILE A 561 8.78 3.23 40.73
C ILE A 561 8.44 4.04 39.47
N ALA A 562 9.44 4.55 38.78
CA ALA A 562 9.28 5.19 37.48
C ALA A 562 9.10 4.16 36.37
N ALA A 563 8.34 4.51 35.33
CA ALA A 563 8.19 3.70 34.12
C ALA A 563 8.68 4.50 32.90
N LEU A 564 9.79 4.08 32.30
CA LEU A 564 10.48 4.82 31.24
C LEU A 564 10.64 3.99 29.97
N GLY A 565 10.59 4.66 28.81
CA GLY A 565 10.82 4.07 27.49
C GLY A 565 12.29 4.11 27.05
N VAL A 566 13.23 3.83 27.96
CA VAL A 566 14.68 3.81 27.67
C VAL A 566 15.27 2.46 28.03
N ALA A 567 16.42 2.09 27.44
CA ALA A 567 17.09 0.83 27.73
C ALA A 567 17.64 0.80 29.17
N ASP A 568 17.65 -0.38 29.79
CA ASP A 568 18.22 -0.62 31.12
C ASP A 568 19.70 -0.18 31.22
N GLU A 569 20.48 -0.39 30.15
CA GLU A 569 21.89 0.03 30.11
C GLU A 569 22.09 1.54 30.26
N ASP A 570 21.21 2.35 29.65
CA ASP A 570 21.31 3.81 29.70
C ASP A 570 20.98 4.33 31.10
N LEU A 571 19.99 3.73 31.75
CA LEU A 571 19.65 4.05 33.14
C LEU A 571 20.76 3.62 34.10
N ARG A 572 21.36 2.44 33.93
CA ARG A 572 22.48 1.98 34.77
C ARG A 572 23.70 2.90 34.65
N LYS A 573 23.98 3.44 33.46
CA LYS A 573 25.04 4.46 33.29
C LYS A 573 24.74 5.71 34.10
N ILE A 574 23.50 6.21 34.09
CA ILE A 574 23.10 7.39 34.87
C ILE A 574 23.19 7.12 36.37
N ILE A 575 22.70 5.97 36.83
CA ILE A 575 22.76 5.55 38.24
C ILE A 575 24.22 5.45 38.71
N SER A 576 25.13 4.91 37.88
CA SER A 576 26.55 4.80 38.22
C SER A 576 27.25 6.14 38.43
N LYS A 577 26.72 7.24 37.86
CA LYS A 577 27.26 8.59 38.03
C LYS A 577 26.92 9.22 39.38
N ASN A 578 25.96 8.66 40.14
CA ASN A 578 25.56 9.13 41.48
C ASN A 578 25.33 10.66 41.56
N GLY A 579 24.72 11.24 40.52
CA GLY A 579 24.45 12.69 40.45
C GLY A 579 25.63 13.58 40.04
N SER A 580 26.83 13.02 39.83
CA SER A 580 28.01 13.77 39.41
C SER A 580 28.06 13.94 37.88
N ARG A 581 28.12 15.20 37.39
CA ARG A 581 28.31 15.57 35.97
C ARG A 581 27.28 14.95 35.00
N LEU A 582 25.99 15.10 35.29
CA LEU A 582 24.91 14.76 34.36
C LEU A 582 24.82 15.80 33.23
N SER A 583 24.69 15.33 31.98
CA SER A 583 24.34 16.16 30.84
C SER A 583 22.89 16.66 30.94
N GLU A 584 22.51 17.71 30.19
CA GLU A 584 21.11 18.20 30.21
C GLU A 584 20.10 17.10 29.88
N ARG A 585 20.41 16.24 28.90
CA ARG A 585 19.54 15.12 28.52
C ARG A 585 19.38 14.09 29.65
N GLU A 586 20.42 13.87 30.46
CA GLU A 586 20.34 12.96 31.61
C GLU A 586 19.57 13.59 32.78
N LYS A 587 19.68 14.91 32.98
CA LYS A 587 18.88 15.63 33.99
C LYS A 587 17.40 15.60 33.65
N ASP A 588 17.04 15.81 32.39
CA ASP A 588 15.66 15.69 31.89
C ASP A 588 15.11 14.28 32.13
N LEU A 589 15.92 13.25 31.87
CA LEU A 589 15.54 11.87 32.11
C LEU A 589 15.28 11.57 33.60
N VAL A 590 16.12 12.10 34.50
CA VAL A 590 15.95 11.94 35.96
C VAL A 590 14.68 12.66 36.44
N SER A 591 14.45 13.90 35.99
CA SER A 591 13.22 14.64 36.30
C SER A 591 11.98 13.85 35.86
N ARG A 592 12.02 13.33 34.64
CA ARG A 592 10.93 12.52 34.10
C ARG A 592 10.74 11.20 34.85
N ALA A 593 11.81 10.60 35.36
CA ALA A 593 11.73 9.44 36.24
C ALA A 593 10.96 9.79 37.53
N GLU A 594 11.28 10.91 38.17
CA GLU A 594 10.60 11.35 39.39
C GLU A 594 9.11 11.63 39.14
N ASP A 595 8.77 12.29 38.04
CA ASP A 595 7.36 12.60 37.72
C ASP A 595 6.54 11.36 37.38
N THR A 596 7.12 10.42 36.63
CA THR A 596 6.45 9.14 36.36
C THR A 596 6.33 8.27 37.62
N ALA A 597 7.31 8.31 38.53
CA ALA A 597 7.24 7.59 39.80
C ALA A 597 6.09 8.08 40.69
N LYS A 598 5.82 9.39 40.73
CA LYS A 598 4.66 9.95 41.44
C LYS A 598 3.33 9.38 40.90
N LEU A 599 3.20 9.27 39.59
CA LEU A 599 2.00 8.71 38.96
C LEU A 599 1.83 7.22 39.27
N VAL A 600 2.92 6.46 39.25
CA VAL A 600 2.88 5.02 39.59
C VAL A 600 2.59 4.80 41.07
N ASP A 601 3.08 5.65 41.96
CA ASP A 601 2.77 5.58 43.39
C ASP A 601 1.27 5.86 43.65
N GLU A 602 0.67 6.82 42.93
CA GLU A 602 -0.75 7.19 43.09
C GLU A 602 -1.71 6.23 42.39
N TYR A 603 -1.43 5.84 41.14
CA TYR A 603 -2.36 5.09 40.27
C TYR A 603 -1.92 3.64 40.02
N GLY A 604 -0.78 3.22 40.57
CA GLY A 604 -0.25 1.86 40.46
C GLY A 604 0.02 1.46 39.01
N ARG A 605 -0.34 0.22 38.67
CA ARG A 605 -0.16 -0.33 37.31
C ARG A 605 -0.85 0.49 36.21
N LEU A 606 -1.96 1.17 36.53
CA LEU A 606 -2.69 1.94 35.53
C LEU A 606 -1.87 3.12 35.00
N ALA A 607 -1.03 3.75 35.84
CA ALA A 607 -0.09 4.77 35.38
C ALA A 607 0.90 4.23 34.35
N VAL A 608 1.39 3.00 34.55
CA VAL A 608 2.31 2.38 33.59
C VAL A 608 1.62 2.15 32.24
N TYR A 609 0.32 1.83 32.24
CA TYR A 609 -0.46 1.67 31.00
C TYR A 609 -0.58 3.02 30.27
N ALA A 610 -0.82 4.11 31.00
CA ALA A 610 -0.92 5.44 30.41
C ALA A 610 0.43 5.91 29.83
N LEU A 611 1.52 5.69 30.57
CA LEU A 611 2.88 6.05 30.16
C LEU A 611 3.44 5.15 29.04
N ALA A 612 2.79 4.03 28.76
CA ALA A 612 3.04 3.18 27.59
C ALA A 612 2.39 3.68 26.30
N GLY A 613 1.56 4.73 26.39
CA GLY A 613 1.10 5.48 25.22
C GLY A 613 2.26 6.15 24.46
N ARG A 614 2.14 6.23 23.14
CA ARG A 614 3.12 6.87 22.26
C ARG A 614 3.18 8.36 22.56
N ARG A 615 4.35 8.82 23.00
CA ARG A 615 4.63 10.24 23.29
C ARG A 615 3.71 10.89 24.32
N ILE A 616 3.10 10.09 25.20
CA ILE A 616 2.36 10.62 26.34
C ILE A 616 3.36 11.15 27.38
N MET A 617 3.25 12.43 27.72
CA MET A 617 4.03 13.05 28.80
C MET A 617 3.35 12.80 30.17
N PRO A 618 4.09 12.88 31.29
CA PRO A 618 3.52 12.66 32.62
C PRO A 618 2.29 13.53 32.91
N GLU A 619 2.26 14.78 32.44
CA GLU A 619 1.16 15.71 32.65
C GLU A 619 -0.13 15.22 31.95
N VAL A 620 0.00 14.79 30.70
CA VAL A 620 -1.11 14.24 29.90
C VAL A 620 -1.57 12.90 30.49
N ALA A 621 -0.63 12.05 30.91
CA ALA A 621 -0.96 10.81 31.60
C ALA A 621 -1.76 11.07 32.88
N ASN A 622 -1.36 12.06 33.69
CA ASN A 622 -2.07 12.45 34.91
C ASN A 622 -3.50 12.90 34.62
N GLU A 623 -3.71 13.69 33.57
CA GLU A 623 -5.04 14.15 33.18
C GLU A 623 -5.97 12.97 32.87
N ILE A 624 -5.48 11.99 32.12
CA ILE A 624 -6.25 10.79 31.76
C ILE A 624 -6.53 9.93 33.00
N LEU A 625 -5.51 9.71 33.84
CA LEU A 625 -5.61 8.91 35.07
C LEU A 625 -6.56 9.53 36.09
N SER A 626 -6.64 10.87 36.16
CA SER A 626 -7.57 11.58 37.05
C SER A 626 -9.04 11.28 36.71
N LYS A 627 -9.35 11.06 35.42
CA LYS A 627 -10.69 10.76 34.89
C LYS A 627 -11.00 9.26 34.85
N HIS A 628 -9.98 8.40 34.81
CA HIS A 628 -10.13 6.95 34.66
C HIS A 628 -9.35 6.17 35.74
N ARG A 629 -10.07 5.47 36.62
CA ARG A 629 -9.48 4.67 37.72
C ARG A 629 -9.33 3.16 37.41
N LYS A 630 -9.75 2.72 36.22
CA LYS A 630 -9.68 1.32 35.77
C LYS A 630 -9.30 1.27 34.27
N PRO A 631 -8.63 0.20 33.80
CA PRO A 631 -8.25 0.02 32.39
C PRO A 631 -9.46 -0.45 31.55
N THR A 632 -10.52 0.37 31.49
CA THR A 632 -11.71 0.12 30.65
C THR A 632 -11.46 0.57 29.21
N ASN A 633 -12.36 0.21 28.27
CA ASN A 633 -12.27 0.69 26.88
C ASN A 633 -12.20 2.22 26.82
N GLY A 634 -13.01 2.92 27.62
CA GLY A 634 -12.95 4.40 27.71
C GLY A 634 -11.59 4.96 28.15
N PHE A 635 -10.82 4.23 28.98
CA PHE A 635 -9.44 4.63 29.31
C PHE A 635 -8.52 4.53 28.09
N PHE A 636 -8.62 3.43 27.33
CA PHE A 636 -7.82 3.22 26.13
C PHE A 636 -8.23 4.15 24.98
N GLU A 637 -9.52 4.51 24.88
CA GLU A 637 -10.03 5.56 23.98
C GLU A 637 -9.41 6.92 24.30
N ALA A 638 -9.42 7.33 25.58
CA ALA A 638 -8.80 8.59 26.01
C ALA A 638 -7.29 8.61 25.72
N LEU A 639 -6.61 7.47 25.88
CA LEU A 639 -5.19 7.36 25.54
C LEU A 639 -4.96 7.49 24.03
N MET A 640 -5.79 6.83 23.21
CA MET A 640 -5.71 6.89 21.76
C MET A 640 -5.90 8.33 21.25
N GLU A 641 -6.87 9.06 21.79
CA GLU A 641 -7.11 10.46 21.41
C GLU A 641 -5.94 11.37 21.82
N ALA A 642 -5.38 11.16 23.01
CA ALA A 642 -4.20 11.91 23.45
C ALA A 642 -2.96 11.64 22.58
N GLU A 643 -2.76 10.40 22.10
CA GLU A 643 -1.71 10.09 21.13
C GLU A 643 -1.92 10.81 19.79
N ARG A 644 -3.19 10.95 19.36
CA ARG A 644 -3.55 11.64 18.12
C ARG A 644 -3.28 13.14 18.21
N GLU A 645 -3.63 13.78 19.33
CA GLU A 645 -3.34 15.21 19.57
C GLU A 645 -1.84 15.47 19.67
N ALA A 646 -1.09 14.62 20.38
CA ALA A 646 0.37 14.71 20.45
C ALA A 646 1.07 14.57 19.07
N LEU A 647 0.41 13.97 18.08
CA LEU A 647 0.88 13.94 16.69
C LEU A 647 0.56 15.24 15.94
N LYS A 648 -0.60 15.87 16.19
CA LYS A 648 -1.04 17.10 15.51
C LYS A 648 -0.22 18.33 15.90
N GLU A 649 0.12 18.49 17.18
CA GLU A 649 0.89 19.64 17.68
C GLU A 649 2.28 19.80 17.04
N ARG A 650 2.75 18.78 16.31
CA ARG A 650 4.05 18.78 15.65
C ARG A 650 4.02 19.23 14.19
N PHE A 651 2.83 19.33 13.59
CA PHE A 651 2.65 19.72 12.18
C PHE A 651 2.25 21.19 12.01
N TRP A 652 2.16 21.96 13.09
CA TRP A 652 1.78 23.37 13.11
C TRP A 652 2.88 24.26 13.70
#